data_AF-A0A2G8KKE3-F1
#
_entry.id   AF-A0A2G8KKE3-F1
#
_cell.length_a   1.000
_cell.length_b   1.000
_cell.length_c   1.000
_cell.angle_alpha   90.00
_cell.angle_beta   90.00
_cell.angle_gamma   90.00
#
_symmetry.space_group_name_H-M   'P 1'
#
loop_
_entity.id
_entity.type
_entity.pdbx_description
1 polymer ?
#
loop_
_entity_poly.entity_id
_entity_poly.type
_entity_poly.pdbx_seq_one_letter_code
_entity_poly.pdbx_strand_id
1 'polypeptide(L)'
;MEFVCSEEIINPHPNATCQEGVKALCSYPPIPSPLVETPASTFKTLAYNVWELRYLYYQIGQRERTCRIIPEVLRRHPDLDAIIFNEAFMGGCIGGFNLSYSGEKLTFRNVLKEYGFSYITATIGNSPTLRKFENGGIFIASKWPMLEEDNVIYEATQPLTADDLSQKGASYAKILKTVDSVSRVYHVLGTHLQATDNIGSDNVRRNQAREMHELMLSKNIPPHEPVIYGGDLNADRLSELGADIFEILDASMPEIVGEQQYTKDKSINDIYDGGSSQKWIDYVLYSNAHLQPNSATTQVVIPKTDQPFGVCLDEFRVWPRPLYSDNSRCRTVKNITDLADHFAAMGSFAYPEDVEIVTTLPPSKVPTQSPAPPTTINPEGLCYVLSRDRRDSRKTFKITPPMQRVPRVLGVRCGYPPSTIELVSTPVTTLKVLSYNIWELGYLYYQNGQRERTCRTIPEIDSQRNFDRIRFPLLHGTVGIPRSNPVKLENGGTFIASKWPILEESQLVFRDGDRLSIDVLMAKGVMYAKIEKTIEDVSKMYHVFGTHFQSGSYHIQDTIRIMQAVEMYDFHNSFNIPPEEPVIYAGDLNANRIDKPQHAADVIAALRSTMPRIVGDSEYTFDAGTNDVFWDIISVRAWLDYVLYSNEHEQPVSSTIEVVRPKAEAPMEVCLIAPLARAPVYADSKRCARSRVITNLADHYAVLGVLDYDQSKRTTTATVEIPASTQAGTGGNLVASIYLHMIPVLCFCLILI
;
A
#
# COMPACT_ATOMS: atom_id res chain seq x y z
N MET A 1 -27.65 -15.70 -9.47
CA MET A 1 -27.36 -14.35 -10.00
C MET A 1 -27.44 -14.43 -11.50
N GLU A 2 -28.53 -13.93 -12.08
CA GLU A 2 -28.56 -13.65 -13.52
C GLU A 2 -27.82 -12.32 -13.73
N PHE A 3 -26.72 -12.35 -14.49
CA PHE A 3 -25.99 -11.14 -14.83
C PHE A 3 -26.71 -10.51 -16.03
N VAL A 4 -27.47 -9.43 -15.81
CA VAL A 4 -28.22 -8.74 -16.87
C VAL A 4 -27.35 -7.64 -17.48
N CYS A 5 -26.83 -7.85 -18.69
CA CYS A 5 -25.97 -6.88 -19.38
C CYS A 5 -26.84 -5.69 -19.86
N SER A 6 -26.49 -4.45 -19.48
CA SER A 6 -27.35 -3.25 -19.62
C SER A 6 -27.10 -2.42 -20.89
N GLU A 7 -26.11 -2.78 -21.72
CA GLU A 7 -25.91 -2.17 -23.03
C GLU A 7 -26.36 -3.11 -24.15
N GLU A 8 -26.86 -2.51 -25.24
CA GLU A 8 -27.27 -3.23 -26.44
C GLU A 8 -26.05 -3.90 -27.08
N ILE A 9 -26.11 -5.22 -27.28
CA ILE A 9 -25.01 -6.00 -27.86
C ILE A 9 -24.84 -5.59 -29.32
N ILE A 10 -23.80 -4.80 -29.62
CA ILE A 10 -23.43 -4.47 -30.99
C ILE A 10 -22.87 -5.75 -31.65
N ASN A 11 -23.68 -6.37 -32.52
CA ASN A 11 -23.54 -7.70 -33.15
C ASN A 11 -24.03 -8.90 -32.32
N PRO A 12 -25.34 -9.23 -32.37
CA PRO A 12 -25.90 -10.36 -31.65
C PRO A 12 -25.47 -11.69 -32.29
N HIS A 13 -24.57 -12.42 -31.64
CA HIS A 13 -24.36 -13.85 -31.88
C HIS A 13 -25.21 -14.65 -30.87
N PRO A 14 -25.87 -15.77 -31.25
CA PRO A 14 -26.70 -16.58 -30.34
C PRO A 14 -25.95 -17.21 -29.14
N ASN A 15 -24.62 -17.03 -29.06
CA ASN A 15 -23.76 -17.45 -27.94
C ASN A 15 -23.00 -16.27 -27.30
N ALA A 16 -23.39 -15.02 -27.59
CA ALA A 16 -22.80 -13.85 -26.96
C ALA A 16 -23.10 -13.90 -25.45
N THR A 17 -22.06 -14.08 -24.67
CA THR A 17 -22.10 -14.12 -23.20
C THR A 17 -21.11 -13.09 -22.69
N CYS A 18 -21.33 -12.55 -21.48
CA CYS A 18 -20.40 -11.62 -20.80
C CYS A 18 -19.11 -12.39 -20.31
N GLN A 19 -18.53 -13.21 -21.20
CA GLN A 19 -17.43 -14.16 -21.00
C GLN A 19 -16.09 -13.50 -20.68
N GLU A 20 -15.85 -12.31 -21.24
CA GLU A 20 -14.58 -11.59 -21.10
C GLU A 20 -14.59 -10.58 -19.94
N GLY A 21 -15.73 -10.39 -19.25
CA GLY A 21 -15.82 -9.54 -18.06
C GLY A 21 -15.67 -8.05 -18.33
N VAL A 22 -15.85 -7.62 -19.57
CA VAL A 22 -15.65 -6.24 -20.00
C VAL A 22 -17.00 -5.58 -20.23
N LYS A 23 -17.22 -4.45 -19.55
CA LYS A 23 -18.42 -3.61 -19.67
C LYS A 23 -19.71 -4.30 -19.27
N ALA A 24 -19.74 -4.67 -18.00
CA ALA A 24 -20.96 -4.95 -17.29
C ALA A 24 -20.83 -4.35 -15.88
N LEU A 25 -21.35 -3.14 -15.68
CA LEU A 25 -21.98 -2.82 -14.40
C LEU A 25 -23.30 -3.62 -14.34
N CYS A 26 -23.18 -4.95 -14.33
CA CYS A 26 -24.29 -5.81 -13.95
C CYS A 26 -24.31 -5.83 -12.44
N SER A 27 -25.29 -5.13 -11.87
CA SER A 27 -25.84 -5.33 -10.52
C SER A 27 -25.08 -6.36 -9.68
N TYR A 28 -24.01 -5.93 -9.01
CA TYR A 28 -23.69 -6.61 -7.77
C TYR A 28 -24.94 -6.47 -6.90
N PRO A 29 -25.38 -7.52 -6.16
CA PRO A 29 -26.62 -7.42 -5.40
C PRO A 29 -26.62 -6.12 -4.58
N PRO A 30 -27.75 -5.41 -4.45
CA PRO A 30 -27.82 -4.33 -3.46
C PRO A 30 -27.47 -4.93 -2.09
N ILE A 31 -26.96 -4.10 -1.19
CA ILE A 31 -26.61 -4.54 0.16
C ILE A 31 -27.80 -5.32 0.74
N PRO A 32 -27.65 -6.62 1.04
CA PRO A 32 -28.78 -7.51 1.34
C PRO A 32 -29.47 -7.13 2.64
N SER A 33 -28.78 -6.43 3.53
CA SER A 33 -29.32 -5.83 4.75
C SER A 33 -28.48 -4.60 5.11
N PRO A 34 -29.07 -3.48 5.54
CA PRO A 34 -28.30 -2.33 6.01
C PRO A 34 -27.28 -2.77 7.06
N LEU A 35 -26.06 -2.22 6.99
CA LEU A 35 -25.07 -2.47 8.01
C LEU A 35 -25.59 -2.01 9.36
N VAL A 36 -25.30 -2.80 10.39
CA VAL A 36 -25.63 -2.48 11.78
C VAL A 36 -24.37 -2.01 12.47
N GLU A 37 -24.46 -0.86 13.14
CA GLU A 37 -23.42 -0.38 14.03
C GLU A 37 -23.65 -0.97 15.43
N THR A 38 -22.55 -1.40 16.06
CA THR A 38 -22.55 -1.89 17.44
C THR A 38 -21.74 -0.93 18.30
N PRO A 39 -21.99 -0.82 19.61
CA PRO A 39 -21.31 0.15 20.48
C PRO A 39 -19.78 0.15 20.30
N ALA A 40 -19.15 1.31 20.46
CA ALA A 40 -17.70 1.44 20.31
C ALA A 40 -16.89 0.54 21.27
N SER A 41 -17.49 0.10 22.38
CA SER A 41 -16.94 -0.88 23.34
C SER A 41 -17.03 -2.34 22.88
N THR A 42 -17.67 -2.61 21.75
CA THR A 42 -17.79 -3.94 21.15
C THR A 42 -17.04 -4.00 19.82
N PHE A 43 -16.48 -5.16 19.50
CA PHE A 43 -15.84 -5.39 18.22
C PHE A 43 -16.13 -6.80 17.71
N LYS A 44 -16.59 -6.90 16.47
CA LYS A 44 -16.87 -8.18 15.80
C LYS A 44 -16.01 -8.31 14.55
N THR A 45 -15.25 -9.40 14.44
CA THR A 45 -14.38 -9.63 13.29
C THR A 45 -14.49 -11.07 12.77
N LEU A 46 -14.41 -11.22 11.46
CA LEU A 46 -14.48 -12.50 10.76
C LEU A 46 -13.13 -12.83 10.15
N ALA A 47 -12.58 -14.02 10.41
CA ALA A 47 -11.47 -14.60 9.65
C ALA A 47 -12.01 -15.62 8.65
N TYR A 48 -11.69 -15.45 7.36
CA TYR A 48 -12.22 -16.31 6.31
C TYR A 48 -11.17 -16.66 5.24
N ASN A 49 -10.77 -17.93 5.21
CA ASN A 49 -10.06 -18.52 4.08
C ASN A 49 -11.03 -18.75 2.92
N VAL A 50 -10.87 -17.97 1.84
CA VAL A 50 -11.80 -17.96 0.69
C VAL A 50 -11.42 -18.90 -0.44
N TRP A 51 -10.27 -19.56 -0.32
CA TRP A 51 -9.77 -20.55 -1.27
C TRP A 51 -9.73 -20.03 -2.73
N GLU A 52 -9.17 -18.83 -2.94
CA GLU A 52 -9.11 -18.17 -4.26
C GLU A 52 -7.76 -18.43 -4.95
N LEU A 53 -7.48 -19.69 -5.26
CA LEU A 53 -6.26 -20.11 -5.95
C LEU A 53 -6.22 -19.66 -7.42
N ARG A 54 -5.02 -19.58 -8.03
CA ARG A 54 -4.89 -19.12 -9.42
C ARG A 54 -5.55 -20.04 -10.44
N TYR A 55 -6.27 -19.45 -11.40
CA TYR A 55 -6.81 -20.15 -12.58
C TYR A 55 -5.77 -20.99 -13.32
N LEU A 56 -4.53 -20.47 -13.40
CA LEU A 56 -3.42 -21.12 -14.09
C LEU A 56 -3.17 -22.55 -13.61
N TYR A 57 -3.45 -22.86 -12.34
CA TYR A 57 -3.20 -24.20 -11.79
C TYR A 57 -4.48 -24.86 -11.25
N TYR A 58 -5.53 -24.09 -10.96
CA TYR A 58 -6.76 -24.59 -10.34
C TYR A 58 -7.99 -24.03 -11.03
N GLN A 59 -8.97 -24.88 -11.31
CA GLN A 59 -10.30 -24.46 -11.73
C GLN A 59 -11.26 -24.96 -10.67
N ILE A 60 -11.55 -24.11 -9.68
CA ILE A 60 -12.27 -24.47 -8.46
C ILE A 60 -13.43 -23.51 -8.22
N GLY A 61 -14.09 -23.07 -9.30
CA GLY A 61 -15.21 -22.12 -9.26
C GLY A 61 -14.88 -20.78 -8.60
N GLN A 62 -13.63 -20.30 -8.68
CA GLN A 62 -13.16 -19.13 -7.94
C GLN A 62 -14.06 -17.92 -8.20
N ARG A 63 -14.37 -17.61 -9.47
CA ARG A 63 -15.22 -16.48 -9.86
C ARG A 63 -16.62 -16.61 -9.27
N GLU A 64 -17.25 -17.75 -9.48
CA GLU A 64 -18.62 -18.02 -9.05
C GLU A 64 -18.74 -17.93 -7.53
N ARG A 65 -17.81 -18.56 -6.80
CA ARG A 65 -17.80 -18.57 -5.34
C ARG A 65 -17.51 -17.19 -4.76
N THR A 66 -16.37 -16.59 -5.13
CA THR A 66 -15.94 -15.32 -4.54
C THR A 66 -16.94 -14.20 -4.79
N CYS A 67 -17.54 -14.10 -5.98
CA CYS A 67 -18.60 -13.11 -6.23
C CYS A 67 -19.80 -13.20 -5.27
N ARG A 68 -20.01 -14.32 -4.57
CA ARG A 68 -21.11 -14.52 -3.62
C ARG A 68 -20.71 -14.35 -2.15
N ILE A 69 -19.41 -14.34 -1.84
CA ILE A 69 -18.91 -14.36 -0.46
C ILE A 69 -19.37 -13.15 0.35
N ILE A 70 -19.11 -11.94 -0.13
CA ILE A 70 -19.37 -10.72 0.64
C ILE A 70 -20.88 -10.52 0.92
N PRO A 71 -21.79 -10.68 -0.07
CA PRO A 71 -23.23 -10.64 0.15
C PRO A 71 -23.71 -11.65 1.18
N GLU A 72 -23.29 -12.93 1.07
CA GLU A 72 -23.77 -13.95 2.01
C GLU A 72 -23.24 -13.75 3.42
N VAL A 73 -22.00 -13.26 3.56
CA VAL A 73 -21.44 -12.86 4.86
C VAL A 73 -22.25 -11.72 5.47
N LEU A 74 -22.45 -10.63 4.74
CA LEU A 74 -23.07 -9.41 5.27
C LEU A 74 -24.60 -9.51 5.39
N ARG A 75 -25.25 -10.40 4.63
CA ARG A 75 -26.67 -10.74 4.82
C ARG A 75 -26.92 -11.35 6.21
N ARG A 76 -25.99 -12.15 6.71
CA ARG A 76 -26.12 -12.89 7.97
C ARG A 76 -25.50 -12.16 9.15
N HIS A 77 -24.45 -11.37 8.87
CA HIS A 77 -23.68 -10.64 9.88
C HIS A 77 -23.47 -9.18 9.45
N PRO A 78 -24.56 -8.38 9.34
CA PRO A 78 -24.46 -6.96 8.99
C PRO A 78 -23.75 -6.12 10.06
N ASP A 79 -23.52 -6.69 11.24
CA ASP A 79 -22.91 -6.08 12.42
C ASP A 79 -21.39 -6.34 12.54
N LEU A 80 -20.75 -6.92 11.52
CA LEU A 80 -19.30 -7.11 11.46
C LEU A 80 -18.54 -5.78 11.41
N ASP A 81 -17.51 -5.58 12.21
CA ASP A 81 -16.67 -4.38 12.16
C ASP A 81 -15.51 -4.52 11.16
N ALA A 82 -14.91 -5.70 11.11
CA ALA A 82 -13.79 -6.03 10.24
C ALA A 82 -13.84 -7.47 9.69
N ILE A 83 -13.15 -7.72 8.60
CA ILE A 83 -13.01 -9.03 7.96
C ILE A 83 -11.53 -9.24 7.58
N ILE A 84 -10.97 -10.36 8.01
CA ILE A 84 -9.63 -10.85 7.67
C ILE A 84 -9.81 -11.92 6.58
N PHE A 85 -9.31 -11.64 5.38
CA PHE A 85 -9.34 -12.60 4.28
C PHE A 85 -8.04 -13.41 4.23
N ASN A 86 -8.15 -14.71 3.98
CA ASN A 86 -7.03 -15.58 3.62
C ASN A 86 -7.25 -16.21 2.24
N GLU A 87 -6.16 -16.55 1.56
CA GLU A 87 -6.15 -17.11 0.20
C GLU A 87 -6.88 -16.26 -0.86
N ALA A 88 -7.03 -14.96 -0.66
CA ALA A 88 -7.56 -14.03 -1.66
C ALA A 88 -6.46 -13.60 -2.65
N PHE A 89 -5.90 -14.56 -3.39
CA PHE A 89 -4.69 -14.35 -4.21
C PHE A 89 -4.93 -13.52 -5.47
N MET A 90 -6.13 -13.54 -6.06
CA MET A 90 -6.43 -12.86 -7.33
C MET A 90 -7.29 -11.60 -7.15
N GLY A 91 -7.81 -11.38 -5.94
CA GLY A 91 -8.59 -10.20 -5.59
C GLY A 91 -10.10 -10.41 -5.63
N GLY A 92 -10.58 -11.64 -5.61
CA GLY A 92 -11.98 -12.04 -5.55
C GLY A 92 -12.72 -12.01 -6.87
N CYS A 93 -14.05 -11.92 -6.79
CA CYS A 93 -15.06 -11.93 -7.86
C CYS A 93 -14.55 -12.01 -9.33
N ILE A 94 -14.33 -10.86 -9.98
CA ILE A 94 -13.78 -10.76 -11.36
C ILE A 94 -12.29 -10.34 -11.30
N GLY A 95 -11.68 -10.43 -10.12
CA GLY A 95 -10.26 -10.34 -9.91
C GLY A 95 -9.55 -11.31 -10.84
N GLY A 96 -8.46 -10.84 -11.46
CA GLY A 96 -7.78 -11.63 -12.46
C GLY A 96 -6.29 -11.44 -12.38
N PHE A 97 -5.58 -12.56 -12.30
CA PHE A 97 -4.19 -12.65 -12.71
C PHE A 97 -4.15 -13.07 -14.20
N ASN A 98 -4.49 -12.14 -15.10
CA ASN A 98 -4.40 -12.40 -16.54
C ASN A 98 -3.61 -11.28 -17.24
N LEU A 99 -2.55 -11.69 -17.93
CA LEU A 99 -1.48 -10.91 -18.55
C LEU A 99 -1.88 -10.17 -19.85
N SER A 100 -3.17 -10.13 -20.19
CA SER A 100 -3.64 -9.75 -21.53
C SER A 100 -4.88 -8.86 -21.53
N TYR A 101 -5.29 -8.30 -20.37
CA TYR A 101 -6.55 -7.58 -20.29
C TYR A 101 -6.45 -6.29 -19.46
N SER A 102 -6.69 -5.14 -20.10
CA SER A 102 -6.45 -3.79 -19.58
C SER A 102 -7.69 -3.04 -19.07
N GLY A 103 -8.85 -3.71 -18.95
CA GLY A 103 -10.07 -3.09 -18.40
C GLY A 103 -10.14 -3.14 -16.88
N GLU A 104 -10.87 -2.19 -16.27
CA GLU A 104 -11.22 -2.21 -14.84
C GLU A 104 -11.99 -3.49 -14.48
N LYS A 105 -11.53 -4.21 -13.46
CA LYS A 105 -12.14 -5.48 -13.00
C LYS A 105 -12.81 -5.27 -11.65
N LEU A 106 -14.00 -5.86 -11.47
CA LEU A 106 -14.67 -5.89 -10.17
C LEU A 106 -13.94 -6.84 -9.21
N THR A 107 -13.32 -6.29 -8.16
CA THR A 107 -12.61 -7.04 -7.11
C THR A 107 -13.42 -7.10 -5.81
N PHE A 108 -13.02 -7.96 -4.86
CA PHE A 108 -13.46 -7.90 -3.46
C PHE A 108 -13.38 -6.50 -2.90
N ARG A 109 -12.35 -5.72 -3.24
CA ARG A 109 -12.18 -4.36 -2.71
C ARG A 109 -13.26 -3.42 -3.21
N ASN A 110 -13.66 -3.53 -4.47
CA ASN A 110 -14.75 -2.73 -5.03
C ASN A 110 -16.08 -3.08 -4.34
N VAL A 111 -16.34 -4.38 -4.19
CA VAL A 111 -17.54 -4.87 -3.51
C VAL A 111 -17.58 -4.45 -2.04
N LEU A 112 -16.48 -4.63 -1.30
CA LEU A 112 -16.37 -4.26 0.10
C LEU A 112 -16.62 -2.77 0.31
N LYS A 113 -16.00 -1.91 -0.52
CA LYS A 113 -16.24 -0.46 -0.49
C LYS A 113 -17.71 -0.11 -0.72
N GLU A 114 -18.33 -0.70 -1.73
CA GLU A 114 -19.77 -0.52 -2.00
C GLU A 114 -20.63 -0.96 -0.81
N TYR A 115 -20.19 -1.97 -0.07
CA TYR A 115 -20.90 -2.55 1.08
C TYR A 115 -20.50 -1.90 2.41
N GLY A 116 -19.80 -0.75 2.39
CA GLY A 116 -19.46 0.04 3.57
C GLY A 116 -18.18 -0.37 4.31
N PHE A 117 -17.37 -1.26 3.74
CA PHE A 117 -16.02 -1.61 4.23
C PHE A 117 -14.97 -0.83 3.43
N SER A 118 -14.90 0.47 3.69
CA SER A 118 -14.10 1.41 2.89
C SER A 118 -12.60 1.37 3.15
N TYR A 119 -12.18 0.84 4.31
CA TYR A 119 -10.79 0.83 4.75
C TYR A 119 -10.22 -0.59 4.59
N ILE A 120 -9.22 -0.76 3.74
CA ILE A 120 -8.73 -2.08 3.35
C ILE A 120 -7.21 -2.08 3.23
N THR A 121 -6.55 -2.95 3.99
CA THR A 121 -5.08 -3.06 3.94
C THR A 121 -4.58 -3.58 2.59
N ALA A 122 -3.32 -3.31 2.26
CA ALA A 122 -2.67 -3.96 1.13
C ALA A 122 -2.63 -5.49 1.32
N THR A 123 -2.81 -6.25 0.24
CA THR A 123 -2.58 -7.71 0.30
C THR A 123 -1.10 -7.96 0.59
N ILE A 124 -0.79 -8.88 1.51
CA ILE A 124 0.60 -9.18 1.87
C ILE A 124 1.37 -9.69 0.64
N GLY A 125 2.61 -9.22 0.46
CA GLY A 125 3.51 -9.76 -0.56
C GLY A 125 3.01 -9.58 -1.99
N ASN A 126 2.24 -8.51 -2.22
CA ASN A 126 1.56 -8.31 -3.50
C ASN A 126 2.53 -7.89 -4.63
N SER A 127 3.82 -7.71 -4.34
CA SER A 127 4.89 -7.64 -5.34
C SER A 127 5.58 -9.00 -5.42
N PRO A 128 5.44 -9.78 -6.51
CA PRO A 128 6.06 -11.10 -6.63
C PRO A 128 7.60 -10.99 -6.55
N THR A 129 8.23 -11.99 -5.94
CA THR A 129 9.70 -12.15 -5.93
C THR A 129 10.11 -13.34 -6.81
N LEU A 130 11.37 -13.43 -7.24
CA LEU A 130 11.87 -14.55 -8.05
C LEU A 130 11.68 -15.95 -7.42
N ARG A 131 11.52 -16.02 -6.09
CA ARG A 131 11.30 -17.29 -5.37
C ARG A 131 9.85 -17.44 -4.91
N LYS A 132 9.21 -16.35 -4.48
CA LYS A 132 7.82 -16.30 -4.05
C LYS A 132 7.01 -15.44 -5.01
N PHE A 133 6.52 -16.04 -6.10
CA PHE A 133 5.79 -15.35 -7.16
C PHE A 133 4.27 -15.24 -6.88
N GLU A 134 3.79 -15.91 -5.84
CA GLU A 134 2.44 -15.76 -5.33
C GLU A 134 2.43 -14.74 -4.17
N ASN A 135 1.38 -13.90 -4.10
CA ASN A 135 1.21 -13.03 -2.93
C ASN A 135 0.79 -13.87 -1.70
N GLY A 136 0.66 -13.26 -0.52
CA GLY A 136 0.25 -13.99 0.69
C GLY A 136 -1.25 -14.32 0.76
N GLY A 137 -2.07 -13.71 -0.10
CA GLY A 137 -3.52 -13.88 -0.10
C GLY A 137 -4.22 -13.31 1.13
N ILE A 138 -3.53 -12.48 1.93
CA ILE A 138 -4.01 -11.97 3.22
C ILE A 138 -4.22 -10.46 3.15
N PHE A 139 -5.40 -9.99 3.57
CA PHE A 139 -5.68 -8.58 3.81
C PHE A 139 -6.81 -8.40 4.83
N ILE A 140 -6.92 -7.20 5.41
CA ILE A 140 -7.96 -6.84 6.39
C ILE A 140 -8.86 -5.77 5.74
N ALA A 141 -10.17 -5.93 5.86
CA ALA A 141 -11.17 -4.92 5.49
C ALA A 141 -11.92 -4.46 6.75
N SER A 142 -12.23 -3.17 6.85
CA SER A 142 -12.87 -2.56 8.01
C SER A 142 -13.95 -1.56 7.58
N LYS A 143 -15.04 -1.50 8.34
CA LYS A 143 -16.01 -0.38 8.26
C LYS A 143 -15.41 0.92 8.77
N TRP A 144 -14.47 0.82 9.69
CA TRP A 144 -13.94 1.93 10.48
C TRP A 144 -12.55 2.37 10.00
N PRO A 145 -12.20 3.66 10.11
CA PRO A 145 -10.90 4.20 9.70
C PRO A 145 -9.70 3.43 10.26
N MET A 146 -8.68 3.21 9.42
CA MET A 146 -7.38 2.69 9.84
C MET A 146 -6.42 3.88 10.10
N LEU A 147 -5.90 3.98 11.32
CA LEU A 147 -4.93 5.00 11.75
C LEU A 147 -3.48 4.62 11.40
N GLU A 148 -3.20 3.32 11.36
CA GLU A 148 -1.89 2.74 11.02
C GLU A 148 -2.12 1.38 10.37
N GLU A 149 -1.32 1.07 9.37
CA GLU A 149 -1.25 -0.24 8.72
C GLU A 149 0.20 -0.70 8.67
N ASP A 150 0.43 -2.00 8.83
CA ASP A 150 1.76 -2.60 8.69
C ASP A 150 1.63 -4.07 8.26
N ASN A 151 2.74 -4.69 7.87
CA ASN A 151 2.77 -6.11 7.57
C ASN A 151 4.18 -6.70 7.73
N VAL A 152 4.23 -8.02 7.85
CA VAL A 152 5.47 -8.80 7.78
C VAL A 152 5.27 -9.96 6.81
N ILE A 153 6.25 -10.22 5.95
CA ILE A 153 6.31 -11.46 5.16
C ILE A 153 7.19 -12.43 5.93
N TYR A 154 6.71 -13.65 6.14
CA TYR A 154 7.44 -14.63 6.93
C TYR A 154 8.72 -15.08 6.23
N GLU A 155 9.82 -15.05 7.00
CA GLU A 155 11.08 -15.69 6.65
C GLU A 155 10.96 -17.20 6.79
N ALA A 156 10.25 -17.68 7.82
CA ALA A 156 10.02 -19.11 8.01
C ALA A 156 9.07 -19.66 6.95
N THR A 157 9.54 -20.65 6.21
CA THR A 157 8.79 -21.36 5.16
C THR A 157 9.33 -22.78 5.04
N GLN A 158 8.47 -23.74 4.73
CA GLN A 158 8.89 -25.09 4.40
C GLN A 158 9.35 -25.14 2.93
N PRO A 159 10.64 -25.40 2.65
CA PRO A 159 11.16 -25.38 1.28
C PRO A 159 10.45 -26.37 0.35
N LEU A 160 10.41 -26.05 -0.94
CA LEU A 160 9.84 -26.92 -1.99
C LEU A 160 8.35 -27.23 -1.81
N THR A 161 7.61 -26.35 -1.14
CA THR A 161 6.14 -26.42 -1.01
C THR A 161 5.46 -25.26 -1.75
N ALA A 162 4.15 -25.33 -1.98
CA ALA A 162 3.42 -24.20 -2.55
C ALA A 162 3.51 -22.94 -1.67
N ASP A 163 3.57 -23.12 -0.35
CA ASP A 163 3.75 -22.02 0.61
C ASP A 163 5.14 -21.37 0.46
N ASP A 164 6.16 -22.11 0.03
CA ASP A 164 7.51 -21.58 -0.28
C ASP A 164 7.53 -20.67 -1.52
N LEU A 165 6.50 -20.78 -2.36
CA LEU A 165 6.30 -19.96 -3.54
C LEU A 165 5.33 -18.78 -3.25
N SER A 166 4.78 -18.70 -2.05
CA SER A 166 3.87 -17.64 -1.60
C SER A 166 4.50 -16.75 -0.53
N GLN A 167 4.21 -15.46 -0.62
CA GLN A 167 4.62 -14.47 0.38
C GLN A 167 3.64 -14.44 1.57
N LYS A 168 3.44 -15.60 2.21
CA LYS A 168 2.69 -15.69 3.48
C LYS A 168 3.30 -14.77 4.54
N GLY A 169 2.45 -14.28 5.45
CA GLY A 169 2.83 -13.25 6.41
C GLY A 169 1.70 -12.87 7.35
N ALA A 170 1.87 -11.77 8.08
CA ALA A 170 0.81 -11.14 8.87
C ALA A 170 0.58 -9.68 8.48
N SER A 171 -0.68 -9.26 8.43
CA SER A 171 -1.13 -7.89 8.19
C SER A 171 -1.62 -7.31 9.51
N TYR A 172 -1.34 -6.04 9.78
CA TYR A 172 -1.75 -5.31 10.98
C TYR A 172 -2.55 -4.07 10.57
N ALA A 173 -3.61 -3.80 11.33
CA ALA A 173 -4.40 -2.57 11.22
C ALA A 173 -4.72 -2.02 12.62
N LYS A 174 -4.43 -0.73 12.83
CA LYS A 174 -4.91 0.07 13.97
C LYS A 174 -6.21 0.76 13.55
N ILE A 175 -7.35 0.32 14.08
CA ILE A 175 -8.69 0.71 13.65
C ILE A 175 -9.32 1.64 14.69
N LEU A 176 -9.82 2.81 14.27
CA LEU A 176 -10.57 3.74 15.11
C LEU A 176 -12.07 3.56 14.87
N LYS A 177 -12.76 2.89 15.80
CA LYS A 177 -14.22 2.73 15.77
C LYS A 177 -14.89 3.87 16.53
N THR A 178 -15.83 4.56 15.88
CA THR A 178 -16.56 5.69 16.47
C THR A 178 -18.06 5.49 16.30
N VAL A 179 -18.78 5.35 17.41
CA VAL A 179 -20.24 5.20 17.44
C VAL A 179 -20.79 6.10 18.54
N ASP A 180 -21.84 6.87 18.26
CA ASP A 180 -22.45 7.80 19.23
C ASP A 180 -21.45 8.77 19.88
N SER A 181 -20.49 9.27 19.09
CA SER A 181 -19.39 10.15 19.54
C SER A 181 -18.38 9.51 20.51
N VAL A 182 -18.53 8.22 20.81
CA VAL A 182 -17.57 7.44 21.58
C VAL A 182 -16.60 6.80 20.59
N SER A 183 -15.31 7.08 20.74
CA SER A 183 -14.27 6.48 19.89
C SER A 183 -13.39 5.53 20.70
N ARG A 184 -13.06 4.38 20.10
CA ARG A 184 -12.13 3.39 20.63
C ARG A 184 -11.21 2.86 19.54
N VAL A 185 -9.95 2.66 19.91
CA VAL A 185 -8.94 2.04 19.08
C VAL A 185 -8.97 0.52 19.25
N TYR A 186 -8.83 -0.22 18.15
CA TYR A 186 -8.67 -1.67 18.10
C TYR A 186 -7.46 -2.02 17.25
N HIS A 187 -6.67 -3.00 17.67
CA HIS A 187 -5.56 -3.53 16.88
C HIS A 187 -5.91 -4.92 16.36
N VAL A 188 -5.88 -5.09 15.05
CA VAL A 188 -6.24 -6.36 14.41
C VAL A 188 -5.05 -6.85 13.60
N LEU A 189 -4.63 -8.11 13.86
CA LEU A 189 -3.62 -8.79 13.07
C LEU A 189 -4.23 -10.00 12.34
N GLY A 190 -4.07 -10.04 11.02
CA GLY A 190 -4.53 -11.10 10.14
C GLY A 190 -3.39 -11.94 9.59
N THR A 191 -3.47 -13.27 9.59
CA THR A 191 -2.42 -14.16 9.06
C THR A 191 -2.98 -15.38 8.32
N HIS A 192 -2.14 -16.08 7.56
CA HIS A 192 -2.34 -17.46 7.13
C HIS A 192 -1.00 -18.20 7.27
N LEU A 193 -0.92 -19.17 8.18
CA LEU A 193 0.32 -19.91 8.47
C LEU A 193 0.59 -21.02 7.42
N GLN A 194 1.76 -21.66 7.50
CA GLN A 194 2.17 -22.80 6.68
C GLN A 194 1.12 -23.93 6.74
N ALA A 195 0.64 -24.36 5.56
CA ALA A 195 -0.41 -25.35 5.41
C ALA A 195 0.10 -26.79 5.30
N THR A 196 1.24 -27.00 4.62
CA THR A 196 1.76 -28.34 4.33
C THR A 196 2.11 -29.10 5.62
N ASP A 197 1.70 -30.36 5.76
CA ASP A 197 2.00 -31.22 6.92
C ASP A 197 3.25 -32.11 6.68
N ASN A 198 4.39 -31.48 6.39
CA ASN A 198 5.68 -32.16 6.22
C ASN A 198 6.48 -32.19 7.54
N ILE A 199 7.51 -33.05 7.59
CA ILE A 199 8.49 -33.03 8.68
C ILE A 199 9.11 -31.61 8.75
N GLY A 200 8.91 -30.95 9.90
CA GLY A 200 9.40 -29.60 10.16
C GLY A 200 8.35 -28.48 9.99
N SER A 201 7.20 -28.75 9.36
CA SER A 201 6.16 -27.73 9.14
C SER A 201 5.59 -27.15 10.44
N ASP A 202 5.45 -27.97 11.48
CA ASP A 202 5.00 -27.48 12.79
C ASP A 202 5.99 -26.46 13.39
N ASN A 203 7.30 -26.68 13.21
CA ASN A 203 8.31 -25.70 13.62
C ASN A 203 8.26 -24.43 12.77
N VAL A 204 7.94 -24.56 11.48
CA VAL A 204 7.68 -23.40 10.62
C VAL A 204 6.49 -22.62 11.16
N ARG A 205 5.35 -23.25 11.46
CA ARG A 205 4.17 -22.60 12.03
C ARG A 205 4.47 -21.89 13.36
N ARG A 206 5.22 -22.53 14.27
CA ARG A 206 5.71 -21.88 15.51
C ARG A 206 6.57 -20.65 15.23
N ASN A 207 7.48 -20.72 14.27
CA ASN A 207 8.33 -19.58 13.91
C ASN A 207 7.53 -18.44 13.28
N GLN A 208 6.60 -18.75 12.38
CA GLN A 208 5.70 -17.75 11.79
C GLN A 208 4.80 -17.08 12.84
N ALA A 209 4.32 -17.85 13.83
CA ALA A 209 3.62 -17.28 14.99
C ALA A 209 4.52 -16.32 15.79
N ARG A 210 5.81 -16.64 15.97
CA ARG A 210 6.78 -15.72 16.59
C ARG A 210 6.96 -14.45 15.77
N GLU A 211 7.10 -14.57 14.45
CA GLU A 211 7.24 -13.41 13.56
C GLU A 211 5.99 -12.50 13.60
N MET A 212 4.78 -13.08 13.70
CA MET A 212 3.54 -12.32 13.91
C MET A 212 3.51 -11.63 15.28
N HIS A 213 3.94 -12.33 16.34
CA HIS A 213 4.03 -11.76 17.68
C HIS A 213 5.06 -10.63 17.74
N GLU A 214 6.20 -10.77 17.06
CA GLU A 214 7.22 -9.73 16.92
C GLU A 214 6.69 -8.50 16.18
N LEU A 215 5.88 -8.68 15.13
CA LEU A 215 5.17 -7.58 14.48
C LEU A 215 4.28 -6.84 15.48
N MET A 216 3.45 -7.57 16.24
CA MET A 216 2.60 -6.96 17.29
C MET A 216 3.43 -6.17 18.30
N LEU A 217 4.48 -6.78 18.86
CA LEU A 217 5.35 -6.12 19.85
C LEU A 217 6.02 -4.87 19.28
N SER A 218 6.37 -4.85 18.00
CA SER A 218 7.02 -3.72 17.34
C SER A 218 6.16 -2.44 17.32
N LYS A 219 4.84 -2.59 17.46
CA LYS A 219 3.85 -1.51 17.49
C LYS A 219 3.79 -0.80 18.85
N ASN A 220 4.40 -1.36 19.90
CA ASN A 220 4.37 -0.81 21.26
C ASN A 220 2.95 -0.44 21.73
N ILE A 221 2.00 -1.37 21.53
CA ILE A 221 0.58 -1.13 21.81
C ILE A 221 0.41 -0.92 23.32
N PRO A 222 -0.28 0.15 23.75
CA PRO A 222 -0.59 0.35 25.16
C PRO A 222 -1.41 -0.82 25.73
N PRO A 223 -1.15 -1.27 26.97
CA PRO A 223 -1.85 -2.41 27.57
C PRO A 223 -3.36 -2.18 27.79
N HIS A 224 -3.83 -0.94 27.62
CA HIS A 224 -5.23 -0.55 27.73
C HIS A 224 -5.96 -0.47 26.37
N GLU A 225 -5.29 -0.75 25.25
CA GLU A 225 -5.91 -0.88 23.93
C GLU A 225 -6.14 -2.37 23.59
N PRO A 226 -7.29 -2.77 23.01
CA PRO A 226 -7.55 -4.14 22.55
C PRO A 226 -6.62 -4.62 21.43
N VAL A 227 -6.17 -5.88 21.51
CA VAL A 227 -5.43 -6.56 20.44
C VAL A 227 -6.09 -7.90 20.09
N ILE A 228 -6.36 -8.09 18.80
CA ILE A 228 -7.05 -9.25 18.24
C ILE A 228 -6.17 -9.89 17.15
N TYR A 229 -5.99 -11.20 17.21
CA TYR A 229 -5.33 -12.00 16.17
C TYR A 229 -6.37 -12.82 15.41
N GLY A 230 -6.24 -13.00 14.10
CA GLY A 230 -7.12 -13.90 13.37
C GLY A 230 -6.58 -14.42 12.04
N GLY A 231 -7.20 -15.48 11.54
CA GLY A 231 -6.83 -16.14 10.29
C GLY A 231 -6.70 -17.65 10.41
N ASP A 232 -6.30 -18.27 9.31
CA ASP A 232 -5.99 -19.71 9.21
C ASP A 232 -4.60 -20.00 9.81
N LEU A 233 -4.58 -20.60 11.00
CA LEU A 233 -3.35 -20.96 11.69
C LEU A 233 -2.81 -22.33 11.28
N ASN A 234 -3.55 -23.10 10.46
CA ASN A 234 -3.19 -24.46 10.06
C ASN A 234 -2.76 -25.38 11.23
N ALA A 235 -3.35 -25.15 12.40
CA ALA A 235 -3.09 -25.90 13.62
C ALA A 235 -4.41 -26.24 14.29
N ASP A 236 -4.66 -27.53 14.53
CA ASP A 236 -5.92 -27.98 15.11
C ASP A 236 -6.03 -27.55 16.57
N ARG A 237 -7.21 -27.09 17.00
CA ARG A 237 -7.47 -26.56 18.34
C ARG A 237 -7.09 -27.54 19.45
N LEU A 238 -7.30 -28.83 19.21
CA LEU A 238 -7.01 -29.89 20.20
C LEU A 238 -5.59 -30.47 20.07
N SER A 239 -4.75 -29.88 19.21
CA SER A 239 -3.37 -30.31 19.03
C SER A 239 -2.40 -29.56 19.95
N GLU A 240 -1.28 -30.20 20.28
CA GLU A 240 -0.14 -29.55 20.97
C GLU A 240 0.34 -28.31 20.20
N LEU A 241 0.36 -28.37 18.87
CA LEU A 241 0.74 -27.23 18.04
C LEU A 241 -0.21 -26.03 18.21
N GLY A 242 -1.52 -26.27 18.31
CA GLY A 242 -2.49 -25.21 18.56
C GLY A 242 -2.21 -24.50 19.88
N ALA A 243 -1.98 -25.27 20.95
CA ALA A 243 -1.61 -24.74 22.26
C ALA A 243 -0.29 -23.94 22.21
N ASP A 244 0.74 -24.47 21.53
CA ASP A 244 2.03 -23.78 21.36
C ASP A 244 1.87 -22.42 20.65
N ILE A 245 1.03 -22.35 19.60
CA ILE A 245 0.82 -21.11 18.87
C ILE A 245 0.11 -20.07 19.74
N PHE A 246 -0.87 -20.47 20.55
CA PHE A 246 -1.56 -19.55 21.47
C PHE A 246 -0.60 -19.02 22.54
N GLU A 247 0.28 -19.88 23.08
CA GLU A 247 1.32 -19.48 24.02
C GLU A 247 2.31 -18.51 23.36
N ILE A 248 2.77 -18.79 22.14
CA ILE A 248 3.71 -17.93 21.39
C ILE A 248 3.10 -16.54 21.13
N LEU A 249 1.81 -16.48 20.79
CA LEU A 249 1.12 -15.22 20.54
C LEU A 249 0.76 -14.47 21.83
N ASP A 250 0.89 -15.12 23.00
CA ASP A 250 0.31 -14.72 24.27
C ASP A 250 -1.16 -14.32 24.11
N ALA A 251 -1.96 -15.27 23.59
CA ALA A 251 -3.34 -15.06 23.23
C ALA A 251 -4.25 -16.16 23.78
N SER A 252 -5.52 -15.82 23.97
CA SER A 252 -6.56 -16.74 24.39
C SER A 252 -7.63 -16.90 23.31
N MET A 253 -8.12 -18.13 23.19
CA MET A 253 -9.27 -18.45 22.35
C MET A 253 -10.57 -18.11 23.11
N PRO A 254 -11.50 -17.35 22.51
CA PRO A 254 -12.81 -17.10 23.09
C PRO A 254 -13.63 -18.38 23.31
N GLU A 255 -14.72 -18.26 24.09
CA GLU A 255 -15.68 -19.36 24.26
C GLU A 255 -16.33 -19.71 22.91
N ILE A 256 -16.37 -21.00 22.57
CA ILE A 256 -17.03 -21.46 21.34
C ILE A 256 -18.54 -21.45 21.56
N VAL A 257 -19.26 -20.74 20.69
CA VAL A 257 -20.73 -20.72 20.67
C VAL A 257 -21.24 -21.25 19.33
N GLY A 258 -22.48 -21.75 19.34
CA GLY A 258 -23.12 -22.39 18.18
C GLY A 258 -22.86 -23.89 18.08
N GLU A 259 -23.59 -24.54 17.17
CA GLU A 259 -23.59 -26.00 17.04
C GLU A 259 -22.36 -26.54 16.29
N GLN A 260 -21.74 -25.72 15.46
CA GLN A 260 -20.65 -26.15 14.57
C GLN A 260 -19.28 -26.10 15.26
N GLN A 261 -18.56 -27.22 15.16
CA GLN A 261 -17.34 -27.49 15.94
C GLN A 261 -16.06 -27.51 15.11
N TYR A 262 -16.14 -27.21 13.81
CA TYR A 262 -15.02 -27.33 12.88
C TYR A 262 -15.07 -26.23 11.84
N THR A 263 -13.93 -25.58 11.58
CA THR A 263 -13.79 -24.58 10.51
C THR A 263 -13.40 -25.21 9.18
N LYS A 264 -12.92 -26.46 9.19
CA LYS A 264 -12.71 -27.27 8.00
C LYS A 264 -13.35 -28.64 8.21
N ASP A 265 -14.47 -28.90 7.54
CA ASP A 265 -15.24 -30.14 7.70
C ASP A 265 -15.68 -30.71 6.34
N LYS A 266 -14.98 -31.75 5.90
CA LYS A 266 -15.28 -32.42 4.61
C LYS A 266 -16.58 -33.23 4.63
N SER A 267 -17.17 -33.48 5.80
CA SER A 267 -18.40 -34.26 5.91
C SER A 267 -19.66 -33.44 5.62
N ILE A 268 -19.59 -32.12 5.79
CA ILE A 268 -20.72 -31.20 5.58
C ILE A 268 -20.45 -30.08 4.55
N ASN A 269 -19.20 -29.93 4.10
CA ASN A 269 -18.85 -29.01 3.01
C ASN A 269 -19.12 -29.67 1.66
N ASP A 270 -20.08 -29.13 0.92
CA ASP A 270 -20.57 -29.72 -0.32
C ASP A 270 -19.63 -29.51 -1.53
N ILE A 271 -18.48 -28.86 -1.35
CA ILE A 271 -17.39 -28.88 -2.35
C ILE A 271 -16.81 -30.30 -2.47
N TYR A 272 -16.81 -31.09 -1.39
CA TYR A 272 -16.29 -32.46 -1.39
C TYR A 272 -17.39 -33.49 -1.66
N ASP A 273 -17.05 -34.62 -2.29
CA ASP A 273 -17.96 -35.76 -2.46
C ASP A 273 -17.90 -36.69 -1.23
N GLY A 274 -18.02 -36.09 -0.05
CA GLY A 274 -17.81 -36.72 1.26
C GLY A 274 -16.35 -36.72 1.72
N GLY A 275 -16.16 -37.10 2.98
CA GLY A 275 -14.86 -37.14 3.64
C GLY A 275 -15.02 -37.18 5.16
N SER A 276 -13.96 -37.54 5.88
CA SER A 276 -13.96 -37.69 7.34
C SER A 276 -12.93 -36.81 8.04
N SER A 277 -12.44 -35.76 7.37
CA SER A 277 -11.47 -34.85 7.97
C SER A 277 -12.22 -33.63 8.51
N GLN A 278 -12.21 -33.50 9.84
CA GLN A 278 -12.71 -32.35 10.57
C GLN A 278 -11.57 -31.72 11.38
N LYS A 279 -11.37 -30.42 11.23
CA LYS A 279 -10.40 -29.65 12.02
C LYS A 279 -10.94 -28.27 12.34
N TRP A 280 -10.56 -27.72 13.48
CA TRP A 280 -10.69 -26.29 13.77
C TRP A 280 -9.32 -25.66 13.58
N ILE A 281 -9.11 -24.91 12.50
CA ILE A 281 -7.81 -24.30 12.16
C ILE A 281 -7.87 -22.80 11.87
N ASP A 282 -9.08 -22.24 11.79
CA ASP A 282 -9.31 -20.82 11.59
C ASP A 282 -9.70 -20.18 12.92
N TYR A 283 -9.07 -19.06 13.28
CA TYR A 283 -9.19 -18.50 14.62
C TYR A 283 -9.44 -17.00 14.60
N VAL A 284 -10.06 -16.54 15.69
CA VAL A 284 -10.04 -15.15 16.13
C VAL A 284 -9.78 -15.18 17.63
N LEU A 285 -8.62 -14.65 18.05
CA LEU A 285 -8.07 -14.71 19.40
C LEU A 285 -7.90 -13.29 19.96
N TYR A 286 -7.83 -13.14 21.28
CA TYR A 286 -7.47 -11.87 21.92
C TYR A 286 -6.14 -12.02 22.67
N SER A 287 -5.32 -10.97 22.67
CA SER A 287 -4.05 -10.96 23.41
C SER A 287 -4.29 -10.94 24.91
N ASN A 288 -3.52 -11.70 25.71
CA ASN A 288 -3.56 -11.70 27.17
C ASN A 288 -2.77 -10.51 27.80
N ALA A 289 -1.87 -9.90 27.03
CA ALA A 289 -1.02 -8.80 27.48
C ALA A 289 -1.67 -7.40 27.37
N HIS A 290 -2.84 -7.32 26.74
CA HIS A 290 -3.52 -6.07 26.40
C HIS A 290 -4.91 -6.00 27.03
N LEU A 291 -5.74 -5.03 26.66
CA LEU A 291 -7.07 -4.89 27.26
C LEU A 291 -7.88 -6.16 27.01
N GLN A 292 -8.29 -6.81 28.10
CA GLN A 292 -9.09 -8.03 28.05
C GLN A 292 -10.57 -7.68 27.80
N PRO A 293 -11.27 -8.47 26.98
CA PRO A 293 -12.72 -8.36 26.87
C PRO A 293 -13.40 -8.84 28.17
N ASN A 294 -14.47 -8.15 28.58
CA ASN A 294 -15.38 -8.62 29.63
C ASN A 294 -16.11 -9.91 29.22
N SER A 295 -16.41 -10.02 27.93
CA SER A 295 -16.98 -11.23 27.33
C SER A 295 -16.45 -11.39 25.91
N ALA A 296 -16.04 -12.60 25.56
CA ALA A 296 -15.59 -12.94 24.22
C ALA A 296 -16.15 -14.29 23.78
N THR A 297 -16.69 -14.36 22.57
CA THR A 297 -17.18 -15.60 21.96
C THR A 297 -16.59 -15.78 20.56
N THR A 298 -16.42 -17.02 20.14
CA THR A 298 -16.07 -17.38 18.76
C THR A 298 -17.07 -18.39 18.22
N GLN A 299 -17.41 -18.32 16.94
CA GLN A 299 -18.30 -19.26 16.30
C GLN A 299 -17.90 -19.55 14.86
N VAL A 300 -18.27 -20.73 14.37
CA VAL A 300 -18.15 -21.06 12.95
C VAL A 300 -19.31 -20.40 12.20
N VAL A 301 -18.97 -19.62 11.18
CA VAL A 301 -19.90 -19.05 10.21
C VAL A 301 -19.71 -19.81 8.91
N ILE A 302 -20.82 -20.25 8.31
CA ILE A 302 -20.80 -21.03 7.07
C ILE A 302 -21.42 -20.19 5.94
N PRO A 303 -20.66 -19.32 5.23
CA PRO A 303 -21.21 -18.59 4.09
C PRO A 303 -21.67 -19.57 3.01
N LYS A 304 -22.99 -19.62 2.79
CA LYS A 304 -23.67 -20.53 1.86
C LYS A 304 -24.72 -19.78 1.08
N THR A 305 -24.93 -20.18 -0.16
CA THR A 305 -26.08 -19.72 -0.95
C THR A 305 -27.33 -20.54 -0.66
N ASP A 306 -28.51 -19.92 -0.81
CA ASP A 306 -29.79 -20.61 -0.57
C ASP A 306 -30.15 -21.59 -1.71
N GLN A 307 -29.56 -21.41 -2.90
CA GLN A 307 -29.76 -22.27 -4.07
C GLN A 307 -28.40 -22.71 -4.62
N PRO A 308 -28.24 -24.00 -4.98
CA PRO A 308 -26.99 -24.49 -5.52
C PRO A 308 -26.66 -23.85 -6.87
N PHE A 309 -25.37 -23.68 -7.15
CA PHE A 309 -24.89 -23.16 -8.42
C PHE A 309 -23.78 -24.04 -9.00
N GLY A 310 -23.75 -24.14 -10.32
CA GLY A 310 -22.78 -24.96 -11.04
C GLY A 310 -21.41 -24.33 -11.09
N VAL A 311 -20.38 -25.06 -10.65
CA VAL A 311 -18.96 -24.70 -10.76
C VAL A 311 -18.19 -25.77 -11.51
N CYS A 312 -17.06 -25.38 -12.09
CA CYS A 312 -16.04 -26.33 -12.52
C CYS A 312 -15.05 -26.60 -11.37
N LEU A 313 -14.88 -27.88 -10.98
CA LEU A 313 -13.94 -28.35 -9.95
C LEU A 313 -12.89 -29.30 -10.55
N ASP A 314 -12.00 -28.76 -11.37
CA ASP A 314 -10.87 -29.46 -11.98
C ASP A 314 -9.57 -28.98 -11.31
N GLU A 315 -9.19 -29.66 -10.22
CA GLU A 315 -7.92 -29.42 -9.53
C GLU A 315 -6.74 -29.76 -10.45
N PHE A 316 -5.68 -28.94 -10.42
CA PHE A 316 -4.44 -29.14 -11.20
C PHE A 316 -4.62 -29.08 -12.73
N ARG A 317 -5.43 -28.12 -13.20
CA ARG A 317 -5.59 -27.85 -14.63
C ARG A 317 -4.81 -26.62 -15.06
N VAL A 318 -3.86 -26.81 -15.97
CA VAL A 318 -3.12 -25.69 -16.58
C VAL A 318 -4.00 -24.94 -17.58
N TRP A 319 -4.65 -23.86 -17.15
CA TRP A 319 -5.52 -23.06 -18.01
C TRP A 319 -5.61 -21.58 -17.57
N PRO A 320 -5.32 -20.60 -18.44
CA PRO A 320 -5.14 -19.20 -18.02
C PRO A 320 -6.45 -18.40 -17.84
N ARG A 321 -7.63 -18.99 -18.10
CA ARG A 321 -8.94 -18.32 -18.05
C ARG A 321 -9.87 -19.05 -17.06
N PRO A 322 -10.93 -18.42 -16.52
CA PRO A 322 -11.93 -19.14 -15.76
C PRO A 322 -12.67 -20.15 -16.66
N LEU A 323 -12.94 -21.34 -16.13
CA LEU A 323 -13.83 -22.34 -16.72
C LEU A 323 -15.15 -22.39 -15.96
N TYR A 324 -16.24 -22.19 -16.69
CA TYR A 324 -17.60 -22.32 -16.17
C TYR A 324 -18.08 -23.77 -16.25
N SER A 325 -19.10 -24.09 -15.46
CA SER A 325 -19.71 -25.41 -15.37
C SER A 325 -20.36 -25.89 -16.68
N ASP A 326 -20.82 -24.98 -17.52
CA ASP A 326 -21.42 -25.27 -18.83
C ASP A 326 -20.38 -25.43 -19.95
N ASN A 327 -19.11 -25.13 -19.67
CA ASN A 327 -18.05 -25.20 -20.66
C ASN A 327 -17.72 -26.67 -20.95
N SER A 328 -17.71 -27.06 -22.23
CA SER A 328 -17.35 -28.42 -22.66
C SER A 328 -15.94 -28.85 -22.26
N ARG A 329 -15.08 -27.90 -21.91
CA ARG A 329 -13.75 -28.18 -21.36
C ARG A 329 -13.81 -28.58 -19.89
N CYS A 330 -14.83 -28.22 -19.12
CA CYS A 330 -14.94 -28.58 -17.72
C CYS A 330 -15.08 -30.10 -17.57
N ARG A 331 -14.19 -30.72 -16.80
CA ARG A 331 -14.19 -32.19 -16.59
C ARG A 331 -15.13 -32.60 -15.47
N THR A 332 -15.17 -31.79 -14.42
CA THR A 332 -15.91 -32.08 -13.20
C THR A 332 -16.83 -30.91 -12.92
N VAL A 333 -18.08 -31.06 -13.32
CA VAL A 333 -19.14 -30.10 -13.02
C VAL A 333 -19.77 -30.47 -11.69
N LYS A 334 -19.89 -29.51 -10.77
CA LYS A 334 -20.55 -29.73 -9.49
C LYS A 334 -21.50 -28.58 -9.17
N ASN A 335 -22.66 -28.93 -8.62
CA ASN A 335 -23.58 -27.96 -8.06
C ASN A 335 -23.31 -27.87 -6.56
N ILE A 336 -22.86 -26.71 -6.09
CA ILE A 336 -22.45 -26.46 -4.71
C ILE A 336 -23.26 -25.33 -4.10
N THR A 337 -23.37 -25.30 -2.78
CA THR A 337 -23.89 -24.16 -2.01
C THR A 337 -22.80 -23.48 -1.18
N ASP A 338 -21.75 -24.23 -0.81
CA ASP A 338 -20.58 -23.74 -0.08
C ASP A 338 -19.72 -22.79 -0.91
N LEU A 339 -19.19 -21.76 -0.27
CA LEU A 339 -18.43 -20.70 -0.95
C LEU A 339 -16.91 -20.82 -0.82
N ALA A 340 -16.40 -21.67 0.06
CA ALA A 340 -14.99 -22.02 0.19
C ALA A 340 -14.86 -23.42 0.81
N ASP A 341 -13.67 -24.01 0.76
CA ASP A 341 -13.40 -25.31 1.41
C ASP A 341 -13.24 -25.18 2.94
N HIS A 342 -13.11 -23.95 3.43
CA HIS A 342 -13.19 -23.58 4.84
C HIS A 342 -14.54 -22.90 5.16
N PHE A 343 -14.93 -23.00 6.41
CA PHE A 343 -15.91 -22.12 7.05
C PHE A 343 -15.18 -21.01 7.79
N ALA A 344 -15.82 -19.85 7.92
CA ALA A 344 -15.22 -18.71 8.57
C ALA A 344 -15.28 -18.82 10.10
N ALA A 345 -14.29 -18.25 10.79
CA ALA A 345 -14.31 -18.09 12.25
C ALA A 345 -14.66 -16.64 12.59
N MET A 346 -15.68 -16.43 13.43
CA MET A 346 -16.12 -15.09 13.83
C MET A 346 -15.94 -14.87 15.32
N GLY A 347 -15.14 -13.88 15.70
CA GLY A 347 -14.99 -13.43 17.09
C GLY A 347 -15.90 -12.24 17.40
N SER A 348 -16.52 -12.25 18.58
CA SER A 348 -17.26 -11.13 19.15
C SER A 348 -16.68 -10.78 20.50
N PHE A 349 -16.31 -9.52 20.70
CA PHE A 349 -15.61 -9.04 21.89
C PHE A 349 -16.36 -7.85 22.48
N ALA A 350 -16.65 -7.88 23.78
CA ALA A 350 -17.17 -6.73 24.51
C ALA A 350 -16.16 -6.32 25.58
N TYR A 351 -15.81 -5.05 25.60
CA TYR A 351 -14.79 -4.47 26.48
C TYR A 351 -15.44 -3.49 27.48
N PRO A 352 -14.79 -3.19 28.61
CA PRO A 352 -15.27 -2.18 29.55
C PRO A 352 -15.52 -0.84 28.86
N GLU A 353 -16.57 -0.12 29.23
CA GLU A 353 -16.85 1.24 28.70
C GLU A 353 -15.85 2.28 29.25
N ASP A 354 -15.22 1.99 30.40
CA ASP A 354 -14.53 2.97 31.25
C ASP A 354 -13.03 3.17 30.98
N VAL A 355 -12.51 2.67 29.85
CA VAL A 355 -11.09 2.81 29.51
C VAL A 355 -10.98 3.73 28.29
N GLU A 356 -10.64 4.99 28.58
CA GLU A 356 -10.43 6.13 27.69
C GLU A 356 -11.35 6.17 26.46
N ILE A 357 -12.52 6.77 26.67
CA ILE A 357 -13.28 7.38 25.59
C ILE A 357 -12.48 8.58 25.11
N VAL A 358 -12.08 8.60 23.84
CA VAL A 358 -11.63 9.84 23.20
C VAL A 358 -12.87 10.74 23.04
N THR A 359 -13.30 11.41 24.11
CA THR A 359 -14.51 12.27 24.13
C THR A 359 -14.31 13.65 23.51
N THR A 360 -13.14 13.97 22.97
CA THR A 360 -12.90 15.30 22.38
C THR A 360 -12.05 15.22 21.12
N LEU A 361 -12.65 15.49 19.96
CA LEU A 361 -11.94 16.25 18.94
C LEU A 361 -11.72 17.67 19.53
N PRO A 362 -10.48 18.17 19.68
CA PRO A 362 -10.29 19.56 20.03
C PRO A 362 -10.70 20.42 18.82
N PRO A 363 -11.33 21.59 19.03
CA PRO A 363 -11.38 22.59 17.97
C PRO A 363 -9.93 22.95 17.62
N SER A 364 -9.66 23.02 16.31
CA SER A 364 -8.37 23.41 15.75
C SER A 364 -7.81 24.64 16.47
N LYS A 365 -6.82 24.44 17.35
CA LYS A 365 -6.03 25.49 17.98
C LYS A 365 -4.58 25.06 18.12
N VAL A 366 -3.77 25.76 17.33
CA VAL A 366 -2.32 25.96 17.39
C VAL A 366 -1.74 25.75 18.80
N PRO A 367 -0.79 24.83 19.03
CA PRO A 367 -0.12 24.72 20.31
C PRO A 367 0.97 25.79 20.42
N THR A 368 0.77 26.73 21.34
CA THR A 368 1.85 27.50 21.96
C THR A 368 2.43 26.65 23.10
N GLN A 369 3.71 26.28 23.02
CA GLN A 369 4.44 25.65 24.13
C GLN A 369 5.40 26.68 24.75
N SER A 370 5.36 26.82 26.07
CA SER A 370 6.49 27.32 26.88
C SER A 370 7.27 26.14 27.46
N PRO A 371 8.58 26.29 27.73
CA PRO A 371 9.53 25.17 27.74
C PRO A 371 9.67 24.52 29.13
N ALA A 372 9.86 23.19 29.13
CA ALA A 372 10.38 22.44 30.27
C ALA A 372 11.93 22.40 30.25
N PRO A 373 12.61 22.13 31.39
CA PRO A 373 14.03 22.45 31.58
C PRO A 373 14.98 21.53 30.79
N PRO A 374 16.22 21.97 30.55
CA PRO A 374 17.15 21.28 29.66
C PRO A 374 17.72 20.04 30.33
N THR A 375 17.41 18.87 29.77
CA THR A 375 18.24 17.67 29.95
C THR A 375 19.29 17.67 28.85
N THR A 376 20.56 17.77 29.22
CA THR A 376 21.71 17.72 28.32
C THR A 376 21.79 16.37 27.63
N ILE A 377 21.46 16.32 26.34
CA ILE A 377 21.64 15.15 25.46
C ILE A 377 22.48 15.58 24.24
N ASN A 378 23.44 14.72 23.92
CA ASN A 378 24.54 14.86 22.96
C ASN A 378 24.04 15.02 21.49
N PRO A 379 24.66 15.84 20.62
CA PRO A 379 24.04 16.30 19.36
C PRO A 379 24.43 15.47 18.10
N GLU A 380 24.54 14.14 18.19
CA GLU A 380 24.88 13.33 17.01
C GLU A 380 23.69 12.48 16.55
N GLY A 381 23.20 12.73 15.33
CA GLY A 381 22.23 11.88 14.64
C GLY A 381 22.81 10.51 14.33
N LEU A 382 22.55 9.53 15.20
CA LEU A 382 23.08 8.16 15.06
C LEU A 382 21.99 7.20 14.57
N CYS A 383 22.28 6.52 13.45
CA CYS A 383 21.60 5.26 13.08
C CYS A 383 21.99 4.19 14.11
N TYR A 384 21.02 3.58 14.79
CA TYR A 384 21.30 2.54 15.78
C TYR A 384 21.40 1.16 15.14
N VAL A 385 22.49 0.46 15.42
CA VAL A 385 22.66 -0.97 15.14
C VAL A 385 22.04 -1.76 16.30
N LEU A 386 20.91 -2.42 16.06
CA LEU A 386 20.34 -3.34 17.05
C LEU A 386 21.19 -4.61 17.12
N SER A 387 21.89 -4.81 18.23
CA SER A 387 22.55 -6.07 18.57
C SER A 387 21.87 -6.70 19.78
N ARG A 388 21.64 -8.01 19.74
CA ARG A 388 21.08 -8.79 20.86
C ARG A 388 22.12 -9.80 21.30
N ASP A 389 22.70 -9.60 22.48
CA ASP A 389 23.62 -10.59 23.07
C ASP A 389 22.80 -11.69 23.75
N ARG A 390 22.97 -12.94 23.29
CA ARG A 390 22.32 -14.13 23.88
C ARG A 390 23.16 -14.60 25.06
N ARG A 391 23.01 -13.94 26.21
CA ARG A 391 23.18 -14.44 27.60
C ARG A 391 23.54 -13.27 28.52
N ASP A 392 22.69 -12.88 29.45
CA ASP A 392 22.87 -13.23 30.87
C ASP A 392 21.77 -12.58 31.73
N SER A 393 21.22 -13.38 32.64
CA SER A 393 20.23 -12.98 33.62
C SER A 393 20.90 -12.88 35.00
N ARG A 394 21.03 -11.65 35.51
CA ARG A 394 21.36 -11.24 36.91
C ARG A 394 22.85 -11.25 37.36
N LYS A 395 23.26 -10.05 37.85
CA LYS A 395 24.23 -9.70 38.93
C LYS A 395 25.75 -9.55 38.66
N THR A 396 26.20 -8.31 38.96
CA THR A 396 27.50 -7.83 39.53
C THR A 396 28.80 -7.84 38.70
N PHE A 397 29.49 -6.68 38.76
CA PHE A 397 30.73 -6.29 38.06
C PHE A 397 31.98 -7.16 38.34
N LYS A 398 32.78 -7.41 37.29
CA LYS A 398 34.27 -7.37 37.30
C LYS A 398 34.84 -7.21 35.88
N ILE A 399 35.88 -6.38 35.75
CA ILE A 399 36.56 -5.95 34.51
C ILE A 399 37.83 -6.79 34.28
N THR A 400 37.95 -7.51 33.13
CA THR A 400 39.10 -7.57 32.16
C THR A 400 38.93 -8.72 31.12
N PRO A 401 39.55 -8.66 29.91
CA PRO A 401 39.04 -9.22 28.63
C PRO A 401 39.68 -10.59 28.26
N PRO A 402 39.14 -11.40 27.30
CA PRO A 402 39.42 -11.17 25.87
C PRO A 402 38.38 -11.67 24.83
N MET A 403 38.57 -11.18 23.60
CA MET A 403 38.03 -11.62 22.30
C MET A 403 36.55 -11.32 21.98
N GLN A 404 36.33 -10.14 21.37
CA GLN A 404 35.10 -9.78 20.67
C GLN A 404 34.79 -10.76 19.53
N ARG A 405 33.68 -11.49 19.65
CA ARG A 405 32.93 -12.02 18.51
C ARG A 405 31.91 -10.96 18.09
N VAL A 406 31.90 -10.63 16.80
CA VAL A 406 30.99 -9.64 16.19
C VAL A 406 29.55 -10.17 16.19
N PRO A 407 28.56 -9.44 16.74
CA PRO A 407 27.15 -9.84 16.72
C PRO A 407 26.51 -9.66 15.32
N ARG A 408 25.47 -10.47 15.01
CA ARG A 408 24.67 -10.32 13.78
C ARG A 408 23.68 -9.16 13.93
N VAL A 409 23.72 -8.23 12.98
CA VAL A 409 22.83 -7.06 12.85
C VAL A 409 21.50 -7.47 12.21
N LEU A 410 20.37 -7.11 12.84
CA LEU A 410 19.00 -7.49 12.41
C LEU A 410 18.17 -6.33 11.80
N GLY A 411 18.70 -5.10 11.76
CA GLY A 411 18.02 -3.96 11.12
C GLY A 411 18.52 -2.60 11.60
N VAL A 412 18.25 -1.55 10.81
CA VAL A 412 18.53 -0.14 11.12
C VAL A 412 17.19 0.59 11.30
N ARG A 413 17.00 1.28 12.43
CA ARG A 413 15.90 2.24 12.65
C ARG A 413 16.48 3.65 12.55
N CYS A 414 15.82 4.52 11.80
CA CYS A 414 16.22 5.91 11.60
C CYS A 414 15.50 6.75 12.66
N GLY A 415 16.25 7.22 13.65
CA GLY A 415 15.75 8.08 14.74
C GLY A 415 16.05 9.54 14.42
N TYR A 416 15.05 10.41 14.50
CA TYR A 416 15.18 11.82 14.11
C TYR A 416 15.08 12.73 15.34
N PRO A 417 16.09 13.59 15.62
CA PRO A 417 15.92 14.66 16.58
C PRO A 417 14.98 15.74 16.02
N PRO A 418 14.23 16.46 16.86
CA PRO A 418 13.43 17.59 16.40
C PRO A 418 14.35 18.75 15.96
N SER A 419 14.39 19.04 14.66
CA SER A 419 14.99 20.28 14.15
C SER A 419 14.07 21.47 14.46
N THR A 420 14.65 22.52 15.04
CA THR A 420 14.04 23.85 15.21
C THR A 420 14.46 24.72 14.03
N ILE A 421 13.82 24.56 12.88
CA ILE A 421 13.99 25.46 11.73
C ILE A 421 12.73 26.34 11.65
N GLU A 422 12.90 27.65 11.79
CA GLU A 422 11.84 28.63 11.54
C GLU A 422 11.54 28.71 10.03
N LEU A 423 10.26 28.63 9.69
CA LEU A 423 9.75 28.39 8.33
C LEU A 423 9.38 29.69 7.62
N VAL A 424 9.78 29.84 6.36
CA VAL A 424 9.32 30.91 5.47
C VAL A 424 8.35 30.30 4.45
N SER A 425 7.04 30.47 4.66
CA SER A 425 6.01 30.00 3.71
C SER A 425 6.04 30.82 2.42
N THR A 426 6.09 30.17 1.25
CA THR A 426 5.91 30.85 -0.04
C THR A 426 4.44 31.08 -0.35
N PRO A 427 4.06 32.12 -1.12
CA PRO A 427 2.68 32.39 -1.50
C PRO A 427 1.97 31.17 -2.08
N VAL A 428 0.64 31.10 -1.95
CA VAL A 428 -0.18 29.98 -2.48
C VAL A 428 0.05 29.75 -3.99
N THR A 429 0.43 30.80 -4.73
CA THR A 429 0.71 30.74 -6.16
C THR A 429 2.16 30.40 -6.51
N THR A 430 3.04 30.16 -5.54
CA THR A 430 4.42 29.71 -5.77
C THR A 430 4.55 28.22 -5.48
N LEU A 431 4.83 27.39 -6.49
CA LEU A 431 5.12 25.98 -6.31
C LEU A 431 6.64 25.74 -6.34
N LYS A 432 7.14 25.05 -5.31
CA LYS A 432 8.51 24.52 -5.28
C LYS A 432 8.44 23.00 -5.49
N VAL A 433 9.15 22.49 -6.49
CA VAL A 433 9.20 21.06 -6.81
C VAL A 433 10.65 20.62 -6.79
N LEU A 434 10.96 19.58 -6.02
CA LEU A 434 12.28 18.97 -5.99
C LEU A 434 12.21 17.63 -6.73
N SER A 435 12.89 17.52 -7.86
CA SER A 435 13.15 16.25 -8.53
C SER A 435 14.44 15.66 -7.97
N TYR A 436 14.42 14.41 -7.52
CA TYR A 436 15.64 13.77 -7.03
C TYR A 436 15.70 12.28 -7.37
N ASN A 437 16.63 11.92 -8.27
CA ASN A 437 16.96 10.54 -8.54
C ASN A 437 17.93 10.01 -7.47
N ILE A 438 17.50 8.99 -6.73
CA ILE A 438 18.31 8.31 -5.73
C ILE A 438 18.56 6.91 -6.26
N TRP A 439 19.80 6.60 -6.65
CA TRP A 439 20.13 5.27 -7.17
C TRP A 439 20.07 4.18 -6.09
N GLU A 440 18.92 3.52 -6.08
CA GLU A 440 18.62 2.31 -5.33
C GLU A 440 18.19 1.22 -6.32
N LEU A 441 19.12 0.32 -6.66
CA LEU A 441 18.78 -0.86 -7.46
C LEU A 441 18.13 -1.91 -6.55
N GLY A 442 17.06 -2.54 -7.04
CA GLY A 442 16.44 -3.68 -6.37
C GLY A 442 17.46 -4.78 -6.01
N TYR A 443 17.10 -5.59 -5.02
CA TYR A 443 17.94 -6.56 -4.29
C TYR A 443 18.86 -7.46 -5.12
N LEU A 444 18.62 -7.57 -6.42
CA LEU A 444 19.20 -8.56 -7.32
C LEU A 444 20.55 -8.17 -7.93
N TYR A 445 20.95 -6.89 -7.93
CA TYR A 445 22.08 -6.48 -8.78
C TYR A 445 23.24 -5.78 -8.06
N TYR A 446 23.03 -4.98 -7.00
CA TYR A 446 24.13 -4.36 -6.24
C TYR A 446 23.71 -4.10 -4.79
N GLN A 447 24.42 -4.68 -3.81
CA GLN A 447 24.07 -4.57 -2.38
C GLN A 447 25.11 -3.74 -1.61
N ASN A 448 25.07 -2.43 -1.86
CA ASN A 448 26.14 -1.51 -1.53
C ASN A 448 25.64 -0.30 -0.71
N GLY A 449 25.46 -0.43 0.61
CA GLY A 449 25.17 0.69 1.52
C GLY A 449 23.93 1.57 1.22
N GLN A 450 23.09 1.18 0.26
CA GLN A 450 21.98 1.99 -0.27
C GLN A 450 20.98 2.42 0.81
N ARG A 451 20.61 1.51 1.73
CA ARG A 451 19.67 1.82 2.82
C ARG A 451 20.16 2.90 3.78
N GLU A 452 21.48 2.98 4.04
CA GLU A 452 22.06 4.00 4.93
C GLU A 452 21.99 5.39 4.29
N ARG A 453 22.16 5.45 2.96
CA ARG A 453 22.03 6.68 2.18
C ARG A 453 20.57 7.15 2.10
N THR A 454 19.63 6.26 1.77
CA THR A 454 18.19 6.60 1.68
C THR A 454 17.65 7.14 3.00
N CYS A 455 18.05 6.56 4.14
CA CYS A 455 17.58 7.02 5.46
C CYS A 455 18.04 8.44 5.85
N ARG A 456 19.18 8.90 5.32
CA ARG A 456 19.75 10.23 5.59
C ARG A 456 19.34 11.28 4.56
N THR A 457 18.76 10.85 3.45
CA THR A 457 18.40 11.72 2.32
C THR A 457 17.29 12.74 2.65
N ILE A 458 16.22 12.28 3.29
CA ILE A 458 15.03 13.11 3.52
C ILE A 458 15.27 14.25 4.54
N PRO A 459 15.94 14.01 5.69
CA PRO A 459 16.25 15.08 6.65
C PRO A 459 17.20 16.16 6.12
N GLU A 460 18.11 15.81 5.22
CA GLU A 460 19.12 16.75 4.68
C GLU A 460 18.56 17.63 3.57
N ILE A 461 17.55 17.16 2.84
CA ILE A 461 16.76 17.99 1.93
C ILE A 461 15.97 19.06 2.71
N ASP A 462 15.41 18.69 3.85
CA ASP A 462 14.67 19.57 4.77
C ASP A 462 15.60 20.67 5.34
N SER A 463 16.79 20.29 5.82
CA SER A 463 17.74 21.20 6.49
C SER A 463 18.45 22.21 5.57
N GLN A 464 18.66 21.92 4.29
CA GLN A 464 19.49 22.76 3.42
C GLN A 464 18.73 23.86 2.65
N ARG A 465 17.39 23.78 2.48
CA ARG A 465 16.65 24.69 1.58
C ARG A 465 15.26 25.15 2.08
N ASN A 466 14.96 25.02 3.38
CA ASN A 466 13.68 25.43 3.98
C ASN A 466 12.47 24.77 3.30
N PHE A 467 12.54 23.47 3.03
CA PHE A 467 11.33 22.67 2.81
C PHE A 467 10.78 22.36 4.20
N ASP A 468 9.56 22.77 4.53
CA ASP A 468 9.02 22.46 5.85
C ASP A 468 9.05 20.95 6.11
N ARG A 469 9.20 20.56 7.39
CA ARG A 469 9.01 19.20 7.90
C ARG A 469 8.08 18.40 7.01
N ILE A 470 8.65 17.46 6.27
CA ILE A 470 7.90 16.30 5.76
C ILE A 470 7.50 15.53 7.02
N ARG A 471 6.34 15.87 7.60
CA ARG A 471 5.62 14.87 8.39
C ARG A 471 5.45 13.68 7.44
N PHE A 472 5.54 12.46 7.93
CA PHE A 472 5.17 11.29 7.14
C PHE A 472 3.66 10.99 7.35
N PRO A 473 2.69 11.70 6.75
CA PRO A 473 1.45 11.06 6.38
C PRO A 473 1.69 10.34 5.05
N LEU A 474 1.52 9.01 5.05
CA LEU A 474 1.27 8.19 3.87
C LEU A 474 2.17 8.45 2.64
N LEU A 475 3.22 7.64 2.47
CA LEU A 475 3.80 7.40 1.15
C LEU A 475 2.70 6.77 0.29
N HIS A 476 2.19 7.51 -0.69
CA HIS A 476 1.28 6.97 -1.68
C HIS A 476 2.09 6.38 -2.87
N GLY A 477 1.50 5.42 -3.57
CA GLY A 477 2.20 4.35 -4.30
C GLY A 477 3.39 4.74 -5.20
N THR A 478 4.35 3.82 -5.34
CA THR A 478 5.42 3.92 -6.36
C THR A 478 4.90 3.54 -7.75
N VAL A 479 5.34 4.23 -8.81
CA VAL A 479 5.07 3.85 -10.22
C VAL A 479 5.41 2.39 -10.42
N GLY A 480 4.49 1.68 -11.07
CA GLY A 480 4.75 0.35 -11.54
C GLY A 480 4.80 -0.63 -10.39
N ILE A 481 3.65 -0.87 -9.76
CA ILE A 481 3.43 -2.20 -9.22
C ILE A 481 3.68 -3.18 -10.40
N PRO A 482 4.62 -4.15 -10.33
CA PRO A 482 5.06 -5.00 -11.46
C PRO A 482 3.96 -5.84 -12.15
N ARG A 483 2.69 -5.64 -11.77
CA ARG A 483 1.53 -6.49 -12.04
C ARG A 483 0.95 -6.40 -13.46
N SER A 484 1.49 -5.57 -14.35
CA SER A 484 0.92 -5.39 -15.70
C SER A 484 1.76 -5.98 -16.84
N ASN A 485 2.99 -6.43 -16.61
CA ASN A 485 3.87 -6.90 -17.70
C ASN A 485 4.82 -8.04 -17.22
N PRO A 486 4.77 -9.25 -17.83
CA PRO A 486 5.56 -10.41 -17.40
C PRO A 486 7.08 -10.25 -17.60
N VAL A 487 7.50 -9.19 -18.29
CA VAL A 487 8.92 -8.85 -18.47
C VAL A 487 9.43 -7.97 -17.32
N LYS A 488 8.54 -7.25 -16.61
CA LYS A 488 8.92 -6.26 -15.58
C LYS A 488 9.06 -6.95 -14.21
N LEU A 489 10.28 -7.01 -13.70
CA LEU A 489 10.69 -7.70 -12.46
C LEU A 489 10.75 -6.79 -11.23
N GLU A 490 10.83 -5.46 -11.41
CA GLU A 490 10.95 -4.46 -10.35
C GLU A 490 10.00 -3.29 -10.60
N ASN A 491 9.70 -2.50 -9.55
CA ASN A 491 8.91 -1.28 -9.71
C ASN A 491 9.68 -0.19 -10.47
N GLY A 492 9.00 0.90 -10.81
CA GLY A 492 9.59 2.04 -11.52
C GLY A 492 10.45 2.95 -10.65
N GLY A 493 10.38 2.82 -9.32
CA GLY A 493 11.14 3.62 -8.35
C GLY A 493 10.69 5.08 -8.20
N THR A 494 9.64 5.51 -8.89
CA THR A 494 9.15 6.90 -8.88
C THR A 494 7.98 7.06 -7.92
N PHE A 495 8.00 8.11 -7.09
CA PHE A 495 6.87 8.50 -6.22
C PHE A 495 6.80 10.03 -6.13
N ILE A 496 5.65 10.56 -5.69
CA ILE A 496 5.47 11.98 -5.39
C ILE A 496 5.13 12.11 -3.91
N ALA A 497 5.82 13.03 -3.22
CA ALA A 497 5.48 13.44 -1.87
C ALA A 497 5.18 14.95 -1.86
N SER A 498 4.19 15.36 -1.08
CA SER A 498 3.75 16.76 -1.00
C SER A 498 3.50 17.16 0.45
N LYS A 499 3.86 18.40 0.80
CA LYS A 499 3.45 19.05 2.06
C LYS A 499 1.95 19.31 2.10
N TRP A 500 1.37 19.52 0.93
CA TRP A 500 -0.03 19.90 0.73
C TRP A 500 -0.86 18.67 0.31
N PRO A 501 -2.17 18.62 0.64
CA PRO A 501 -3.04 17.49 0.29
C PRO A 501 -2.94 17.08 -1.17
N ILE A 502 -2.77 15.78 -1.41
CA ILE A 502 -2.95 15.15 -2.73
C ILE A 502 -4.41 14.72 -2.82
N LEU A 503 -5.16 15.33 -3.73
CA LEU A 503 -6.59 15.10 -3.91
C LEU A 503 -6.89 13.95 -4.87
N GLU A 504 -6.02 13.74 -5.85
CA GLU A 504 -6.12 12.70 -6.86
C GLU A 504 -4.73 12.19 -7.19
N GLU A 505 -4.59 10.88 -7.39
CA GLU A 505 -3.37 10.28 -7.88
C GLU A 505 -3.65 9.23 -8.94
N SER A 506 -2.70 9.04 -9.84
CA SER A 506 -2.77 8.00 -10.86
C SER A 506 -1.36 7.64 -11.31
N GLN A 507 -1.23 6.54 -12.05
CA GLN A 507 0.06 6.09 -12.56
C GLN A 507 -0.05 5.51 -13.97
N LEU A 508 1.03 5.64 -14.71
CA LEU A 508 1.24 5.03 -16.02
C LEU A 508 2.56 4.25 -15.98
N VAL A 509 2.60 3.04 -16.53
CA VAL A 509 3.85 2.32 -16.79
C VAL A 509 4.12 2.39 -18.29
N PHE A 510 5.33 2.79 -18.69
CA PHE A 510 5.67 2.90 -20.10
C PHE A 510 5.53 1.57 -20.83
N ARG A 511 4.92 1.61 -22.01
CA ARG A 511 4.77 0.44 -22.88
C ARG A 511 6.10 0.02 -23.48
N ASP A 512 6.91 1.01 -23.87
CA ASP A 512 8.15 0.81 -24.59
C ASP A 512 9.37 0.97 -23.68
N GLY A 513 10.32 0.06 -23.87
CA GLY A 513 11.64 0.05 -23.25
C GLY A 513 12.59 -0.72 -24.15
N ASP A 514 13.89 -0.44 -24.06
CA ASP A 514 14.85 -1.10 -24.92
C ASP A 514 14.96 -2.57 -24.50
N ARG A 515 14.55 -3.49 -25.37
CA ARG A 515 14.51 -4.93 -25.07
C ARG A 515 15.88 -5.52 -24.74
N LEU A 516 16.95 -4.82 -25.10
CA LEU A 516 18.33 -5.22 -24.79
C LEU A 516 18.89 -4.52 -23.53
N SER A 517 18.11 -3.65 -22.89
CA SER A 517 18.48 -2.97 -21.65
C SER A 517 17.79 -3.61 -20.45
N ILE A 518 18.43 -3.51 -19.28
CA ILE A 518 17.85 -3.91 -17.99
C ILE A 518 16.57 -3.13 -17.66
N ASP A 519 16.39 -1.93 -18.22
CA ASP A 519 15.19 -1.11 -18.04
C ASP A 519 13.94 -1.78 -18.61
N VAL A 520 14.06 -2.75 -19.52
CA VAL A 520 12.93 -3.58 -19.95
C VAL A 520 12.37 -4.41 -18.79
N LEU A 521 13.17 -4.66 -17.75
CA LEU A 521 12.76 -5.34 -16.53
C LEU A 521 12.23 -4.38 -15.45
N MET A 522 12.35 -3.07 -15.62
CA MET A 522 11.91 -2.08 -14.62
C MET A 522 10.58 -1.45 -15.04
N ALA A 523 9.58 -1.39 -14.15
CA ALA A 523 8.28 -0.77 -14.42
C ALA A 523 8.31 0.76 -14.39
N LYS A 524 9.31 1.36 -15.07
CA LYS A 524 9.45 2.81 -15.26
C LYS A 524 8.20 3.40 -15.90
N GLY A 525 7.88 4.64 -15.53
CA GLY A 525 6.61 5.25 -15.86
C GLY A 525 6.41 6.59 -15.17
N VAL A 526 5.14 7.00 -15.06
CA VAL A 526 4.72 8.31 -14.57
C VAL A 526 3.85 8.15 -13.32
N MET A 527 4.14 8.89 -12.25
CA MET A 527 3.18 9.19 -11.18
C MET A 527 2.52 10.53 -11.48
N TYR A 528 1.22 10.62 -11.28
CA TYR A 528 0.46 11.86 -11.31
C TYR A 528 -0.09 12.17 -9.92
N ALA A 529 -0.05 13.45 -9.52
CA ALA A 529 -0.67 13.96 -8.31
C ALA A 529 -1.36 15.30 -8.58
N LYS A 530 -2.66 15.40 -8.23
CA LYS A 530 -3.39 16.67 -8.09
C LYS A 530 -3.22 17.17 -6.66
N ILE A 531 -2.59 18.33 -6.49
CA ILE A 531 -2.21 18.90 -5.20
C ILE A 531 -2.99 20.19 -4.96
N GLU A 532 -3.68 20.28 -3.82
CA GLU A 532 -4.30 21.53 -3.37
C GLU A 532 -3.39 22.24 -2.37
N LYS A 533 -2.75 23.34 -2.80
CA LYS A 533 -1.97 24.19 -1.90
C LYS A 533 -2.88 25.23 -1.29
N THR A 534 -2.96 25.26 0.05
CA THR A 534 -3.82 26.19 0.79
C THR A 534 -3.01 26.96 1.83
N ILE A 535 -3.04 28.29 1.77
CA ILE A 535 -2.44 29.16 2.79
C ILE A 535 -3.52 30.08 3.29
N GLU A 536 -3.77 30.03 4.60
CA GLU A 536 -4.94 30.65 5.22
C GLU A 536 -6.21 30.13 4.53
N ASP A 537 -7.09 31.01 4.02
CA ASP A 537 -8.35 30.63 3.38
C ASP A 537 -8.29 30.62 1.84
N VAL A 538 -7.07 30.66 1.29
CA VAL A 538 -6.85 30.74 -0.14
C VAL A 538 -6.19 29.46 -0.65
N SER A 539 -6.81 28.82 -1.65
CA SER A 539 -6.28 27.62 -2.28
C SER A 539 -5.96 27.80 -3.77
N LYS A 540 -5.02 26.98 -4.26
CA LYS A 540 -4.70 26.83 -5.68
C LYS A 540 -4.37 25.37 -5.98
N MET A 541 -4.91 24.85 -7.09
CA MET A 541 -4.65 23.51 -7.59
C MET A 541 -3.35 23.47 -8.39
N TYR A 542 -2.64 22.35 -8.29
CA TYR A 542 -1.42 22.06 -9.04
C TYR A 542 -1.43 20.61 -9.50
N HIS A 543 -0.94 20.35 -10.70
CA HIS A 543 -0.83 19.02 -11.28
C HIS A 543 0.63 18.68 -11.50
N VAL A 544 1.12 17.63 -10.85
CA VAL A 544 2.53 17.22 -10.93
C VAL A 544 2.61 15.81 -11.49
N PHE A 545 3.41 15.66 -12.54
CA PHE A 545 3.74 14.38 -13.15
C PHE A 545 5.21 14.06 -12.92
N GLY A 546 5.48 13.10 -12.03
CA GLY A 546 6.81 12.59 -11.69
C GLY A 546 7.18 11.41 -12.59
N THR A 547 8.42 11.31 -13.08
CA THR A 547 8.82 10.21 -13.99
C THR A 547 10.28 9.78 -13.83
N HIS A 548 10.61 8.62 -14.39
CA HIS A 548 11.97 8.19 -14.67
C HIS A 548 12.02 7.50 -16.05
N PHE A 549 12.64 8.12 -17.04
CA PHE A 549 12.75 7.58 -18.40
C PHE A 549 13.86 6.52 -18.53
N GLN A 550 13.89 5.86 -19.69
CA GLN A 550 14.89 4.89 -20.09
C GLN A 550 16.33 5.45 -19.99
N SER A 551 17.15 4.77 -19.20
CA SER A 551 18.57 5.05 -19.01
C SER A 551 19.44 4.49 -20.15
N GLY A 552 20.68 4.97 -20.22
CA GLY A 552 21.67 4.57 -21.21
C GLY A 552 21.65 5.39 -22.51
N SER A 553 22.63 5.15 -23.36
CA SER A 553 22.82 5.87 -24.63
C SER A 553 23.17 4.95 -25.81
N TYR A 554 22.90 3.66 -25.70
CA TYR A 554 23.17 2.66 -26.74
C TYR A 554 21.87 2.23 -27.45
N HIS A 555 22.00 1.64 -28.64
CA HIS A 555 20.87 1.12 -29.41
C HIS A 555 19.78 2.19 -29.71
N ILE A 556 18.50 1.90 -29.47
CA ILE A 556 17.36 2.80 -29.78
C ILE A 556 16.87 3.62 -28.57
N GLN A 557 17.69 3.72 -27.50
CA GLN A 557 17.28 4.33 -26.22
C GLN A 557 16.90 5.81 -26.33
N ASP A 558 17.59 6.56 -27.18
CA ASP A 558 17.24 7.96 -27.48
C ASP A 558 15.81 8.05 -28.04
N THR A 559 15.47 7.21 -29.02
CA THR A 559 14.12 7.16 -29.59
C THR A 559 13.07 6.75 -28.56
N ILE A 560 13.39 5.80 -27.69
CA ILE A 560 12.48 5.35 -26.62
C ILE A 560 12.13 6.49 -25.67
N ARG A 561 13.09 7.34 -25.28
CA ARG A 561 12.78 8.47 -24.40
C ARG A 561 11.79 9.46 -25.02
N ILE A 562 11.84 9.64 -26.34
CA ILE A 562 10.86 10.46 -27.05
C ILE A 562 9.48 9.77 -27.04
N MET A 563 9.41 8.46 -27.27
CA MET A 563 8.16 7.71 -27.18
C MET A 563 7.56 7.74 -25.76
N GLN A 564 8.40 7.61 -24.72
CA GLN A 564 7.99 7.72 -23.32
C GLN A 564 7.49 9.13 -22.97
N ALA A 565 8.11 10.17 -23.54
CA ALA A 565 7.63 11.55 -23.44
C ALA A 565 6.25 11.74 -24.08
N VAL A 566 6.03 11.17 -25.27
CA VAL A 566 4.70 11.16 -25.91
C VAL A 566 3.68 10.40 -25.05
N GLU A 567 4.05 9.24 -24.52
CA GLU A 567 3.14 8.45 -23.68
C GLU A 567 2.76 9.18 -22.38
N MET A 568 3.73 9.87 -21.76
CA MET A 568 3.50 10.74 -20.60
C MET A 568 2.60 11.92 -20.94
N TYR A 569 2.75 12.53 -22.13
CA TYR A 569 1.90 13.60 -22.61
C TYR A 569 0.46 13.11 -22.88
N ASP A 570 0.29 11.95 -23.51
CA ASP A 570 -1.03 11.33 -23.74
C ASP A 570 -1.72 10.97 -22.42
N PHE A 571 -0.96 10.48 -21.43
CA PHE A 571 -1.48 10.24 -20.09
C PHE A 571 -1.92 11.52 -19.41
N HIS A 572 -1.13 12.59 -19.49
CA HIS A 572 -1.53 13.91 -19.03
C HIS A 572 -2.86 14.37 -19.69
N ASN A 573 -2.99 14.23 -21.01
CA ASN A 573 -4.22 14.62 -21.72
C ASN A 573 -5.47 13.84 -21.26
N SER A 574 -5.32 12.63 -20.70
CA SER A 574 -6.45 11.82 -20.24
C SER A 574 -7.21 12.43 -19.05
N PHE A 575 -6.61 13.37 -18.33
CA PHE A 575 -7.21 14.01 -17.15
C PHE A 575 -8.07 15.25 -17.48
N ASN A 576 -8.07 15.74 -18.74
CA ASN A 576 -8.79 16.95 -19.15
C ASN A 576 -8.56 18.14 -18.18
N ILE A 577 -7.29 18.37 -17.82
CA ILE A 577 -6.93 19.42 -16.86
C ILE A 577 -7.32 20.79 -17.43
N PRO A 578 -7.96 21.68 -16.65
CA PRO A 578 -8.28 23.03 -17.11
C PRO A 578 -7.03 23.81 -17.57
N PRO A 579 -7.12 24.63 -18.64
CA PRO A 579 -5.99 25.45 -19.09
C PRO A 579 -5.58 26.53 -18.07
N GLU A 580 -6.44 26.83 -17.09
CA GLU A 580 -6.16 27.75 -15.99
C GLU A 580 -5.44 27.11 -14.80
N GLU A 581 -5.29 25.78 -14.76
CA GLU A 581 -4.60 25.07 -13.68
C GLU A 581 -3.16 24.71 -14.08
N PRO A 582 -2.13 24.97 -13.24
CA PRO A 582 -0.74 24.65 -13.56
C PRO A 582 -0.45 23.14 -13.70
N VAL A 583 0.35 22.80 -14.72
CA VAL A 583 0.88 21.44 -14.95
C VAL A 583 2.40 21.44 -14.99
N ILE A 584 3.01 20.55 -14.19
CA ILE A 584 4.45 20.42 -13.98
C ILE A 584 4.89 18.99 -14.29
N TYR A 585 5.97 18.83 -15.06
CA TYR A 585 6.65 17.56 -15.28
C TYR A 585 7.99 17.55 -14.55
N ALA A 586 8.29 16.51 -13.78
CA ALA A 586 9.53 16.43 -13.02
C ALA A 586 10.10 15.01 -13.00
N GLY A 587 11.41 14.85 -12.96
CA GLY A 587 12.04 13.54 -12.85
C GLY A 587 13.39 13.43 -13.55
N ASP A 588 13.90 12.20 -13.60
CA ASP A 588 15.06 11.84 -14.43
C ASP A 588 14.59 11.49 -15.84
N LEU A 589 14.76 12.42 -16.78
CA LEU A 589 14.38 12.20 -18.17
C LEU A 589 15.46 11.46 -18.95
N ASN A 590 16.64 11.22 -18.35
CA ASN A 590 17.80 10.60 -19.00
C ASN A 590 18.18 11.26 -20.35
N ALA A 591 17.77 12.51 -20.57
CA ALA A 591 17.94 13.23 -21.82
C ALA A 591 19.09 14.24 -21.65
N ASN A 592 20.32 13.85 -21.97
CA ASN A 592 21.49 14.67 -21.68
C ASN A 592 21.55 15.95 -22.54
N ARG A 593 21.21 17.11 -21.96
CA ARG A 593 21.28 18.40 -22.69
C ARG A 593 22.70 18.91 -22.95
N ILE A 594 23.71 18.38 -22.25
CA ILE A 594 25.11 18.80 -22.46
C ILE A 594 25.67 18.09 -23.70
N ASP A 595 25.61 16.76 -23.72
CA ASP A 595 26.20 15.99 -24.82
C ASP A 595 25.25 15.79 -26.01
N LYS A 596 23.93 15.80 -25.77
CA LYS A 596 22.89 15.59 -26.79
C LYS A 596 21.78 16.67 -26.70
N PRO A 597 22.11 17.95 -26.86
CA PRO A 597 21.15 19.06 -26.69
C PRO A 597 19.91 18.94 -27.58
N GLN A 598 20.05 18.46 -28.84
CA GLN A 598 18.90 18.28 -29.72
C GLN A 598 17.96 17.18 -29.23
N HIS A 599 18.50 16.05 -28.77
CA HIS A 599 17.67 14.96 -28.22
C HIS A 599 16.90 15.42 -26.98
N ALA A 600 17.56 16.17 -26.08
CA ALA A 600 16.90 16.76 -24.93
C ALA A 600 15.80 17.75 -25.34
N ALA A 601 16.03 18.58 -26.36
CA ALA A 601 15.01 19.47 -26.91
C ALA A 601 13.82 18.69 -27.50
N ASP A 602 14.06 17.59 -28.21
CA ASP A 602 13.01 16.75 -28.79
C ASP A 602 12.13 16.09 -27.70
N VAL A 603 12.75 15.63 -26.60
CA VAL A 603 12.02 15.09 -25.44
C VAL A 603 11.15 16.17 -24.76
N ILE A 604 11.69 17.37 -24.54
CA ILE A 604 10.95 18.50 -23.95
C ILE A 604 9.79 18.93 -24.86
N ALA A 605 10.02 18.95 -26.18
CA ALA A 605 9.03 19.27 -27.19
C ALA A 605 7.91 18.22 -27.26
N ALA A 606 8.23 16.93 -27.11
CA ALA A 606 7.24 15.84 -27.05
C ALA A 606 6.29 15.98 -25.85
N LEU A 607 6.76 16.52 -24.72
CA LEU A 607 5.94 16.88 -23.55
C LEU A 607 5.18 18.20 -23.71
N ARG A 608 5.40 18.93 -24.82
CA ARG A 608 4.92 20.31 -25.06
C ARG A 608 5.21 21.21 -23.86
N SER A 609 6.44 21.15 -23.37
CA SER A 609 6.83 21.80 -22.12
C SER A 609 7.96 22.80 -22.34
N THR A 610 8.17 23.66 -21.35
CA THR A 610 9.31 24.58 -21.31
C THR A 610 10.15 24.33 -20.06
N MET A 611 11.47 24.35 -20.26
CA MET A 611 12.44 24.29 -19.18
C MET A 611 12.64 25.68 -18.57
N PRO A 612 12.50 25.86 -17.25
CA PRO A 612 12.81 27.12 -16.60
C PRO A 612 14.27 27.53 -16.75
N ARG A 613 14.56 28.81 -16.45
CA ARG A 613 15.92 29.33 -16.47
C ARG A 613 16.78 28.66 -15.40
N ILE A 614 17.93 28.13 -15.78
CA ILE A 614 18.92 27.57 -14.84
C ILE A 614 19.53 28.71 -14.01
N VAL A 615 19.62 28.49 -12.70
CA VAL A 615 20.30 29.36 -11.73
C VAL A 615 21.25 28.54 -10.85
N GLY A 616 22.15 29.23 -10.14
CA GLY A 616 23.17 28.61 -9.31
C GLY A 616 24.43 28.22 -10.09
N ASP A 617 25.42 27.70 -9.35
CA ASP A 617 26.79 27.52 -9.85
C ASP A 617 27.06 26.13 -10.48
N SER A 618 26.08 25.23 -10.42
CA SER A 618 26.23 23.84 -10.88
C SER A 618 25.68 23.65 -12.30
N GLU A 619 26.52 23.16 -13.19
CA GLU A 619 26.18 22.95 -14.61
C GLU A 619 25.71 21.52 -14.94
N TYR A 620 25.65 20.63 -13.94
CA TYR A 620 25.38 19.21 -14.12
C TYR A 620 24.47 18.68 -13.01
N THR A 621 23.51 17.82 -13.37
CA THR A 621 22.70 17.05 -12.42
C THR A 621 23.31 15.68 -12.13
N PHE A 622 24.33 15.28 -12.90
CA PHE A 622 25.14 14.09 -12.71
C PHE A 622 26.62 14.45 -12.92
N ASP A 623 27.47 14.22 -11.93
CA ASP A 623 28.92 14.48 -12.04
C ASP A 623 29.72 13.46 -11.24
N ALA A 624 30.15 12.40 -11.92
CA ALA A 624 30.94 11.34 -11.29
C ALA A 624 32.33 11.79 -10.81
N GLY A 625 32.82 12.94 -11.28
CA GLY A 625 34.11 13.49 -10.85
C GLY A 625 34.05 14.27 -9.53
N THR A 626 32.88 14.82 -9.17
CA THR A 626 32.70 15.54 -7.89
C THR A 626 31.82 14.81 -6.89
N ASN A 627 31.10 13.79 -7.34
CA ASN A 627 30.25 12.96 -6.51
C ASN A 627 31.05 11.78 -5.92
N ASP A 628 31.28 11.82 -4.60
CA ASP A 628 32.08 10.84 -3.85
C ASP A 628 31.45 9.44 -3.75
N VAL A 629 30.23 9.22 -4.27
CA VAL A 629 29.65 7.89 -4.49
C VAL A 629 30.42 7.12 -5.58
N PHE A 630 31.03 7.82 -6.54
CA PHE A 630 31.78 7.22 -7.64
C PHE A 630 33.27 7.08 -7.35
N TRP A 631 33.90 6.06 -7.93
CA TRP A 631 35.36 5.90 -7.91
C TRP A 631 36.05 6.97 -8.75
N ASP A 632 37.21 7.44 -8.29
CA ASP A 632 38.00 8.55 -8.88
C ASP A 632 38.50 8.31 -10.32
N ILE A 633 38.12 7.18 -10.93
CA ILE A 633 38.44 6.78 -12.29
C ILE A 633 37.31 7.07 -13.29
N ILE A 634 36.14 7.54 -12.84
CA ILE A 634 34.98 7.87 -13.68
C ILE A 634 34.79 9.39 -13.69
N SER A 635 34.83 10.01 -14.88
CA SER A 635 34.70 11.47 -15.02
C SER A 635 33.58 11.87 -15.99
N VAL A 636 32.41 11.23 -15.84
CA VAL A 636 31.22 11.52 -16.67
C VAL A 636 30.42 12.64 -16.04
N ARG A 637 29.99 13.62 -16.87
CA ARG A 637 29.18 14.77 -16.48
C ARG A 637 27.98 14.89 -17.40
N ALA A 638 26.80 15.09 -16.84
CA ALA A 638 25.57 15.18 -17.61
C ALA A 638 24.50 16.03 -16.90
N TRP A 639 23.53 16.49 -17.66
CA TRP A 639 22.29 17.07 -17.12
C TRP A 639 21.14 16.20 -17.61
N LEU A 640 20.54 15.45 -16.69
CA LEU A 640 19.56 14.39 -16.94
C LEU A 640 18.23 14.62 -16.21
N ASP A 641 18.26 15.39 -15.13
CA ASP A 641 17.12 15.62 -14.23
C ASP A 641 16.46 16.97 -14.51
N TYR A 642 15.13 16.99 -14.50
CA TYR A 642 14.35 18.14 -14.96
C TYR A 642 13.18 18.47 -14.03
N VAL A 643 12.83 19.75 -14.01
CA VAL A 643 11.51 20.27 -13.64
C VAL A 643 11.08 21.19 -14.78
N LEU A 644 9.94 20.90 -15.41
CA LEU A 644 9.40 21.56 -16.60
C LEU A 644 7.96 21.99 -16.31
N TYR A 645 7.46 23.00 -17.04
CA TYR A 645 6.03 23.35 -17.02
C TYR A 645 5.42 23.15 -18.40
N SER A 646 4.15 22.74 -18.45
CA SER A 646 3.43 22.58 -19.72
C SER A 646 3.21 23.93 -20.40
N ASN A 647 3.26 23.98 -21.74
CA ASN A 647 2.97 25.18 -22.54
C ASN A 647 1.47 25.38 -22.82
N GLU A 648 0.63 24.43 -22.42
CA GLU A 648 -0.81 24.39 -22.76
C GLU A 648 -1.72 24.76 -21.57
N HIS A 649 -1.12 24.89 -20.39
CA HIS A 649 -1.80 25.19 -19.13
C HIS A 649 -1.34 26.54 -18.57
N GLU A 650 -1.70 26.87 -17.33
CA GLU A 650 -1.29 28.14 -16.75
C GLU A 650 0.25 28.26 -16.76
N GLN A 651 0.75 29.30 -17.41
CA GLN A 651 2.18 29.57 -17.50
C GLN A 651 2.65 30.29 -16.23
N PRO A 652 3.83 29.96 -15.68
CA PRO A 652 4.42 30.72 -14.60
C PRO A 652 4.81 32.13 -15.09
N VAL A 653 4.59 33.14 -14.25
CA VAL A 653 5.08 34.52 -14.48
C VAL A 653 6.59 34.62 -14.30
N SER A 654 7.15 33.74 -13.48
CA SER A 654 8.59 33.58 -13.26
C SER A 654 8.88 32.12 -12.93
N SER A 655 9.96 31.58 -13.49
CA SER A 655 10.38 30.22 -13.18
C SER A 655 11.90 30.07 -13.22
N THR A 656 12.43 29.28 -12.29
CA THR A 656 13.86 28.93 -12.22
C THR A 656 14.04 27.47 -11.85
N ILE A 657 15.14 26.87 -12.29
CA ILE A 657 15.64 25.59 -11.74
C ILE A 657 17.07 25.74 -11.23
N GLU A 658 17.39 25.06 -10.14
CA GLU A 658 18.71 25.05 -9.50
C GLU A 658 19.10 23.61 -9.15
N VAL A 659 20.39 23.26 -9.31
CA VAL A 659 20.90 21.99 -8.79
C VAL A 659 21.16 22.12 -7.29
N VAL A 660 20.59 21.21 -6.52
CA VAL A 660 20.80 21.07 -5.07
C VAL A 660 21.57 19.78 -4.82
N ARG A 661 22.55 19.83 -3.92
CA ARG A 661 23.40 18.68 -3.59
C ARG A 661 23.19 18.28 -2.12
N PRO A 662 22.13 17.50 -1.81
CA PRO A 662 21.96 16.95 -0.47
C PRO A 662 23.19 16.14 -0.07
N LYS A 663 23.73 16.43 1.11
CA LYS A 663 24.93 15.81 1.64
C LYS A 663 24.73 15.43 3.08
N ALA A 664 25.28 14.27 3.41
CA ALA A 664 25.44 13.73 4.74
C ALA A 664 25.98 14.81 5.68
N GLU A 665 25.30 15.04 6.80
CA GLU A 665 25.77 15.97 7.85
C GLU A 665 27.17 15.60 8.35
N ALA A 666 27.47 14.30 8.37
CA ALA A 666 28.80 13.76 8.64
C ALA A 666 29.17 12.69 7.59
N PRO A 667 30.47 12.56 7.22
CA PRO A 667 30.93 11.49 6.33
C PRO A 667 30.53 10.11 6.86
N MET A 668 30.03 9.24 5.99
CA MET A 668 29.58 7.89 6.34
C MET A 668 30.34 6.84 5.54
N GLU A 669 30.76 5.75 6.19
CA GLU A 669 31.39 4.63 5.51
C GLU A 669 30.32 3.66 4.99
N VAL A 670 30.29 3.44 3.67
CA VAL A 670 29.36 2.53 3.01
C VAL A 670 30.10 1.41 2.31
N CYS A 671 29.51 0.22 2.26
CA CYS A 671 30.04 -0.83 1.39
C CYS A 671 29.70 -0.50 -0.08
N LEU A 672 30.68 -0.48 -0.98
CA LEU A 672 30.50 -0.20 -2.40
C LEU A 672 30.69 -1.43 -3.31
N ILE A 673 31.26 -2.52 -2.79
CA ILE A 673 31.35 -3.78 -3.52
C ILE A 673 31.18 -4.93 -2.54
N ALA A 674 30.21 -5.81 -2.78
CA ALA A 674 30.02 -7.06 -2.05
C ALA A 674 29.59 -8.19 -3.00
N PRO A 675 29.92 -9.47 -2.70
CA PRO A 675 29.31 -10.61 -3.36
C PRO A 675 27.80 -10.64 -3.14
N LEU A 676 27.06 -11.27 -4.07
CA LEU A 676 25.61 -11.51 -3.95
C LEU A 676 25.25 -12.02 -2.54
N ALA A 677 24.52 -11.22 -1.77
CA ALA A 677 24.04 -11.57 -0.44
C ALA A 677 22.50 -11.54 -0.41
N ARG A 678 21.91 -12.07 0.67
CA ARG A 678 20.44 -12.09 0.87
C ARG A 678 19.95 -10.89 1.70
N ALA A 679 20.86 -9.97 2.05
CA ALA A 679 20.63 -8.84 2.94
C ALA A 679 21.67 -7.73 2.66
N PRO A 680 21.36 -6.45 2.94
CA PRO A 680 22.29 -5.33 2.78
C PRO A 680 23.65 -5.60 3.44
N VAL A 681 24.73 -5.23 2.75
CA VAL A 681 26.10 -5.42 3.24
C VAL A 681 26.62 -4.08 3.78
N TYR A 682 26.86 -4.05 5.09
CA TYR A 682 27.46 -2.92 5.81
C TYR A 682 28.96 -2.81 5.54
N ALA A 683 29.53 -1.62 5.70
CA ALA A 683 30.96 -1.36 5.46
C ALA A 683 31.89 -2.25 6.31
N ASP A 684 31.51 -2.50 7.56
CA ASP A 684 32.26 -3.33 8.52
C ASP A 684 32.06 -4.85 8.33
N SER A 685 31.19 -5.24 7.40
CA SER A 685 30.90 -6.64 7.11
C SER A 685 32.10 -7.33 6.49
N LYS A 686 32.42 -8.55 6.94
CA LYS A 686 33.41 -9.43 6.28
C LYS A 686 33.06 -9.77 4.83
N ARG A 687 31.82 -9.53 4.41
CA ARG A 687 31.37 -9.69 3.02
C ARG A 687 31.59 -8.44 2.18
N CYS A 688 31.89 -7.30 2.81
CA CYS A 688 32.24 -6.12 2.08
C CYS A 688 33.63 -6.30 1.47
N ALA A 689 33.69 -6.35 0.15
CA ALA A 689 34.95 -6.44 -0.58
C ALA A 689 35.65 -5.08 -0.64
N ARG A 690 34.87 -3.99 -0.74
CA ARG A 690 35.37 -2.60 -0.69
C ARG A 690 34.35 -1.67 -0.06
N SER A 691 34.77 -0.93 0.97
CA SER A 691 34.01 0.18 1.55
C SER A 691 34.58 1.53 1.10
N ARG A 692 33.82 2.60 1.30
CA ARG A 692 34.26 3.99 1.07
C ARG A 692 33.53 4.94 2.00
N VAL A 693 34.23 5.96 2.46
CA VAL A 693 33.64 7.09 3.16
C VAL A 693 33.11 8.10 2.14
N ILE A 694 31.82 8.43 2.24
CA ILE A 694 31.09 9.31 1.32
C ILE A 694 30.30 10.37 2.09
N THR A 695 29.93 11.44 1.40
CA THR A 695 29.04 12.50 1.88
C THR A 695 27.85 12.73 0.95
N ASN A 696 27.97 12.45 -0.36
CA ASN A 696 26.82 12.54 -1.25
C ASN A 696 25.88 11.35 -1.06
N LEU A 697 24.58 11.60 -1.11
CA LEU A 697 23.55 10.62 -0.77
C LEU A 697 23.03 9.85 -1.97
N ALA A 698 23.13 10.43 -3.15
CA ALA A 698 22.76 9.83 -4.42
C ALA A 698 23.87 10.04 -5.44
N ASP A 699 23.80 9.29 -6.52
CA ASP A 699 24.67 9.40 -7.69
C ASP A 699 24.27 10.57 -8.62
N HIS A 700 23.02 10.98 -8.60
CA HIS A 700 22.54 12.25 -9.16
C HIS A 700 22.48 13.35 -8.08
N TYR A 701 22.45 14.60 -8.52
CA TYR A 701 22.12 15.77 -7.71
C TYR A 701 20.66 16.15 -7.94
N ALA A 702 19.99 16.62 -6.88
CA ALA A 702 18.59 17.02 -6.96
C ALA A 702 18.42 18.30 -7.80
N VAL A 703 17.24 18.48 -8.40
CA VAL A 703 16.88 19.68 -9.15
C VAL A 703 15.66 20.34 -8.51
N LEU A 704 15.85 21.57 -8.03
CA LEU A 704 14.82 22.39 -7.43
C LEU A 704 14.23 23.34 -8.47
N GLY A 705 12.98 23.13 -8.84
CA GLY A 705 12.17 24.10 -9.58
C GLY A 705 11.39 25.03 -8.66
N VAL A 706 11.43 26.32 -8.95
CA VAL A 706 10.60 27.35 -8.31
C VAL A 706 9.77 28.01 -9.40
N LEU A 707 8.44 27.90 -9.31
CA LEU A 707 7.49 28.39 -10.31
C LEU A 707 6.48 29.32 -9.64
N ASP A 708 6.48 30.58 -10.04
CA ASP A 708 5.56 31.61 -9.56
C ASP A 708 4.43 31.81 -10.57
N TYR A 709 3.18 31.77 -10.09
CA TYR A 709 1.98 31.93 -10.91
C TYR A 709 1.20 33.21 -10.54
N ASP A 710 0.27 33.58 -11.41
CA ASP A 710 -0.51 34.82 -11.27
C ASP A 710 -1.33 34.81 -9.97
N GLN A 711 -1.11 35.84 -9.14
CA GLN A 711 -1.77 36.05 -7.85
C GLN A 711 -3.28 36.23 -7.97
N SER A 712 -3.80 36.62 -9.14
CA SER A 712 -5.24 36.82 -9.35
C SER A 712 -6.01 35.51 -9.53
N LYS A 713 -5.33 34.40 -9.86
CA LYS A 713 -5.93 33.09 -10.17
C LYS A 713 -5.94 32.13 -8.97
N ARG A 714 -6.41 32.64 -7.84
CA ARG A 714 -6.52 31.91 -6.56
C ARG A 714 -7.97 31.90 -6.10
N THR A 715 -8.41 30.80 -5.49
CA THR A 715 -9.80 30.68 -5.01
C THR A 715 -9.84 31.06 -3.54
N THR A 716 -10.69 32.03 -3.18
CA THR A 716 -11.00 32.33 -1.78
C THR A 716 -12.12 31.42 -1.33
N THR A 717 -11.88 30.61 -0.31
CA THR A 717 -12.94 29.80 0.30
C THR A 717 -13.90 30.78 0.99
N ALA A 718 -15.11 30.95 0.46
CA ALA A 718 -16.06 31.91 1.00
C ALA A 718 -16.45 31.52 2.43
N THR A 719 -15.98 32.28 3.42
CA THR A 719 -16.58 32.31 4.75
C THR A 719 -17.98 32.90 4.62
N VAL A 720 -18.99 32.09 4.88
CA VAL A 720 -20.36 32.58 5.07
C VAL A 720 -20.37 33.38 6.37
N GLU A 721 -20.24 34.70 6.27
CA GLU A 721 -20.51 35.61 7.38
C GLU A 721 -22.01 35.55 7.72
N ILE A 722 -22.33 35.04 8.90
CA ILE A 722 -23.67 35.17 9.49
C ILE A 722 -23.77 36.61 10.04
N PRO A 723 -24.73 37.44 9.59
CA PRO A 723 -24.90 38.77 10.14
C PRO A 723 -25.33 38.68 11.61
N ALA A 724 -24.71 39.49 12.46
CA ALA A 724 -25.08 39.60 13.87
C ALA A 724 -26.53 40.10 14.02
N SER A 725 -27.43 39.24 14.51
CA SER A 725 -28.75 39.67 15.00
C SER A 725 -28.72 39.86 16.51
N THR A 726 -29.02 41.08 16.93
CA THR A 726 -29.31 41.50 18.29
C THR A 726 -30.47 40.73 18.92
N GLN A 727 -30.21 40.21 20.12
CA GLN A 727 -31.08 39.99 21.29
C GLN A 727 -32.53 39.47 21.16
N ALA A 728 -32.71 38.39 21.94
CA ALA A 728 -33.79 38.14 22.92
C ALA A 728 -35.14 37.60 22.42
N GLY A 729 -35.43 36.37 22.84
CA GLY A 729 -36.76 35.78 22.75
C GLY A 729 -36.77 34.29 23.10
N THR A 730 -37.01 34.01 24.37
CA THR A 730 -37.18 32.71 25.04
C THR A 730 -38.00 31.64 24.28
N GLY A 731 -37.50 30.39 24.35
CA GLY A 731 -38.33 29.22 24.72
C GLY A 731 -38.74 28.24 23.62
N GLY A 732 -38.38 26.96 23.81
CA GLY A 732 -39.28 25.84 23.52
C GLY A 732 -38.96 24.96 22.31
N ASN A 733 -38.65 23.70 22.63
CA ASN A 733 -38.49 22.52 21.78
C ASN A 733 -39.49 22.34 20.60
N LEU A 734 -38.93 21.92 19.46
CA LEU A 734 -39.23 20.70 18.65
C LEU A 734 -40.70 20.20 18.67
N VAL A 735 -41.43 19.99 17.56
CA VAL A 735 -41.27 19.00 16.47
C VAL A 735 -42.44 19.21 15.49
N ALA A 736 -42.21 19.07 14.18
CA ALA A 736 -43.01 18.28 13.22
C ALA A 736 -43.07 18.89 11.80
N SER A 737 -42.60 18.08 10.85
CA SER A 737 -43.05 17.88 9.46
C SER A 737 -43.50 19.08 8.61
N ILE A 738 -42.98 19.15 7.39
CA ILE A 738 -43.75 18.80 6.19
C ILE A 738 -42.79 18.54 5.01
N TYR A 739 -42.90 17.32 4.48
CA TYR A 739 -42.49 16.89 3.15
C TYR A 739 -43.39 17.52 2.08
N LEU A 740 -42.83 17.97 0.96
CA LEU A 740 -43.46 17.95 -0.39
C LEU A 740 -42.36 18.25 -1.42
N HIS A 741 -41.82 17.25 -2.14
CA HIS A 741 -42.23 16.82 -3.49
C HIS A 741 -42.23 17.94 -4.55
N MET A 742 -41.34 17.84 -5.56
CA MET A 742 -41.69 17.50 -6.96
C MET A 742 -40.46 17.63 -7.88
N ILE A 743 -40.02 16.51 -8.47
CA ILE A 743 -40.11 16.13 -9.90
C ILE A 743 -38.92 16.62 -10.77
N PRO A 744 -38.17 15.70 -11.42
CA PRO A 744 -37.24 16.01 -12.50
C PRO A 744 -37.96 16.00 -13.86
N VAL A 745 -37.74 17.03 -14.68
CA VAL A 745 -38.14 17.04 -16.09
C VAL A 745 -36.89 16.81 -16.93
N LEU A 746 -36.90 15.68 -17.65
CA LEU A 746 -36.05 15.40 -18.80
C LEU A 746 -36.30 16.42 -19.92
N CYS A 747 -35.25 16.82 -20.63
CA CYS A 747 -35.37 17.04 -22.07
C CYS A 747 -34.05 16.70 -22.79
N PHE A 748 -34.14 15.72 -23.69
CA PHE A 748 -33.17 15.38 -24.73
C PHE A 748 -33.14 16.47 -25.82
N CYS A 749 -32.01 16.59 -26.51
CA CYS A 749 -31.97 16.78 -27.97
C CYS A 749 -30.61 16.37 -28.56
N LEU A 750 -30.62 15.31 -29.37
CA LEU A 750 -29.66 15.07 -30.46
C LEU A 750 -29.92 16.08 -31.60
N ILE A 751 -28.91 16.36 -32.44
CA ILE A 751 -28.85 16.01 -33.89
C ILE A 751 -27.72 16.77 -34.64
N LEU A 752 -26.90 15.97 -35.36
CA LEU A 752 -26.17 16.14 -36.66
C LEU A 752 -25.38 17.45 -36.92
N ILE A 753 -24.12 17.43 -37.40
CA ILE A 753 -23.49 16.67 -38.49
C ILE A 753 -22.10 16.17 -38.08
#